data_AF-A0A8H5FQB6-F1
#
_entry.id   AF-A0A8H5FQB6-F1
#
_cell.length_a   1.000
_cell.length_b   1.000
_cell.length_c   1.000
_cell.angle_alpha   90.00
_cell.angle_beta   90.00
_cell.angle_gamma   90.00
#
_symmetry.space_group_name_H-M   'P 1'
#
loop_
_entity.id
_entity.type
_entity.pdbx_description
1 polymer ?
#
loop_
_entity_poly.entity_id
_entity_poly.type
_entity_poly.pdbx_seq_one_letter_code
_entity_poly.pdbx_strand_id
1 'polypeptide(L)'
;MITDIGRTKKVTHLKHLVEHDKARAQKLMVSPVPTGPKGIEELRKRRGTSGGSTDSPAQVASGQTVDVTDATVTYTMSVGIGEPATQYNLLIDTGSSNTFIGADKKYSPTGSSKTTRHAVTVGYGSGQFSGTEYIDTVTLSKDLVIKNQSIAVASEATGFNGVDGILGVGPNDLTEGTVSHEGVVPTVTDNLMSQGTIDTESLGIFYQPTTGNNVANGELTFGGVDQSKIVGDITYVPITSIKNAASKYWGIDQEVRYNGNTILTAAGIVDTGTTLVLLATDAFNAYKKATGAELDQTTGLLTFTEEQFKKLQPLEFVIGGRTFTMTPNAQIWPRKMNEAFGVDANKIYCIISDLGSLSGNGLDFINGFGFLQRFYSVYDTTNARVGIAETPFTLFEEYVNDLRGTLQRLARLRHNSSVVERPRVRKAGDGLAEIVPMPSALGPKSLRVYNQHSKQDDRKIFRKRSSLPWVDTSDDEGRRRKTPIKVNGTNINGHHKSPSDGYPSKKARKALNGYRASGQMNGKVNGVEHDRSGGGIPETPKATSSKNSARTCPLHKARKDALIREFHENDVTVLLGETGSGKTTQVPQYLLDSGLASSGMIAVTQPRKVAATSLATRVAAEQNVKVGSLVGYSVRFDERSSSETRIKYMTDGMIVRELMSDPLLSKYSVVIVDEAHERSLRTDLLISNLKVIQKQRNDPEEAKGKGKGKAEVVNPLKIIIMSATLDAEKFAKFFSGIPGQEDIESLEKSIELFAKQLPPNCMDVLLCTMYASQAPGHNAKVFNPTPQNTRKCILATNIAETSITIPGVKYVIDTGKCKEKRYLARNTGGGFDTLMTRDITKSSAMQRAGRAGREGAGFCFRLYTEDAFQNMKLSAEPEILRCGLASSILQLKCIGQDLETLDLMDTPDRDSLISSLKTLFIIGALNDAKELTPLGCEMAAFPLEPVYSRAIVASKELGCTSELLTIVSILSASSKLFVDSSEHRDAISESRKKFKHSSGDHLTILNVYKAYKDISQSENKSGRKAWCRKHFLNERALLEAGDIREQLDGTCQRVGIDSQSEGGEGKEETVVHCLAHGLVMNIALLQPDGMYKQVMGQSVVKIHPSSTLCDRKTPAIIYDELVYTNQIYARGVSSISKSFLAGLTSLNRRQA
;
A
#
# COMPACT_ATOMS: atom_id res chain seq x y z
N MET A 1 -10.39 -15.11 -1.53
CA MET A 1 -10.85 -15.78 -0.31
C MET A 1 -12.35 -15.93 -0.38
N ILE A 2 -12.88 -17.16 -0.51
CA ILE A 2 -14.22 -17.64 -0.08
C ILE A 2 -14.41 -19.16 -0.36
N THR A 3 -13.33 -19.97 -0.47
CA THR A 3 -13.44 -21.46 -0.46
C THR A 3 -12.19 -22.16 0.08
N ASP A 4 -11.55 -21.63 1.13
CA ASP A 4 -10.65 -22.44 1.96
C ASP A 4 -11.43 -23.08 3.13
N ILE A 5 -12.50 -23.80 2.79
CA ILE A 5 -13.36 -24.55 3.73
C ILE A 5 -12.65 -25.87 4.07
N GLY A 6 -11.39 -25.73 4.50
CA GLY A 6 -10.37 -26.78 4.46
C GLY A 6 -9.34 -26.75 5.58
N ARG A 7 -9.38 -25.76 6.49
CA ARG A 7 -8.82 -25.69 7.87
C ARG A 7 -8.43 -24.24 8.26
N THR A 8 -9.39 -23.39 8.64
CA THR A 8 -9.13 -22.25 9.54
C THR A 8 -10.39 -21.82 10.31
N LYS A 9 -10.25 -20.93 11.30
CA LYS A 9 -11.24 -20.73 12.38
C LYS A 9 -12.43 -19.84 12.01
N LYS A 10 -13.41 -20.41 11.31
CA LYS A 10 -14.88 -20.22 11.41
C LYS A 10 -15.43 -18.81 11.74
N VAL A 11 -15.17 -18.23 12.92
CA VAL A 11 -15.72 -16.96 13.46
C VAL A 11 -15.57 -15.75 12.52
N THR A 12 -14.53 -15.70 11.67
CA THR A 12 -14.22 -14.51 10.85
C THR A 12 -15.24 -14.22 9.74
N HIS A 13 -16.08 -15.18 9.34
CA HIS A 13 -16.89 -15.07 8.13
C HIS A 13 -17.90 -13.90 8.17
N LEU A 14 -18.68 -13.74 9.25
CA LEU A 14 -19.72 -12.71 9.30
C LEU A 14 -19.16 -11.28 9.37
N LYS A 15 -17.98 -11.09 9.99
CA LYS A 15 -17.33 -9.78 10.03
C LYS A 15 -16.88 -9.33 8.64
N HIS A 16 -16.24 -10.23 7.89
CA HIS A 16 -15.83 -9.96 6.51
C HIS A 16 -17.04 -9.70 5.60
N LEU A 17 -18.19 -10.31 5.87
CA LEU A 17 -19.45 -10.10 5.15
C LEU A 17 -20.08 -8.73 5.44
N VAL A 18 -20.11 -8.28 6.70
CA VAL A 18 -20.54 -6.91 7.05
C VAL A 18 -19.61 -5.86 6.42
N GLU A 19 -18.30 -6.12 6.40
CA GLU A 19 -17.31 -5.23 5.80
C GLU A 19 -17.38 -5.22 4.27
N HIS A 20 -17.68 -6.36 3.64
CA HIS A 20 -17.99 -6.52 2.21
C HIS A 20 -19.22 -5.72 1.79
N ASP A 21 -20.35 -5.90 2.46
CA ASP A 21 -21.62 -5.26 2.09
C ASP A 21 -21.53 -3.73 2.22
N LYS A 22 -20.86 -3.23 3.27
CA LYS A 22 -20.56 -1.78 3.41
C LYS A 22 -19.62 -1.27 2.32
N ALA A 23 -18.61 -2.04 1.92
CA ALA A 23 -17.71 -1.66 0.82
C ALA A 23 -18.45 -1.64 -0.54
N ARG A 24 -19.36 -2.58 -0.78
CA ARG A 24 -20.24 -2.58 -1.97
C ARG A 24 -21.14 -1.35 -1.99
N ALA A 25 -21.83 -1.04 -0.88
CA ALA A 25 -22.65 0.17 -0.76
C ALA A 25 -21.88 1.46 -1.05
N GLN A 26 -20.70 1.64 -0.44
CA GLN A 26 -19.84 2.81 -0.69
C GLN A 26 -19.37 2.91 -2.14
N LYS A 27 -19.13 1.78 -2.82
CA LYS A 27 -18.76 1.79 -4.25
C LYS A 27 -19.95 2.15 -5.15
N LEU A 28 -21.14 1.63 -4.86
CA LEU A 28 -22.36 1.92 -5.62
C LEU A 28 -22.72 3.42 -5.59
N MET A 29 -22.47 4.10 -4.46
CA MET A 29 -22.59 5.57 -4.33
C MET A 29 -21.60 6.36 -5.20
N VAL A 30 -20.34 5.91 -5.29
CA VAL A 30 -19.23 6.68 -5.87
C VAL A 30 -18.99 6.38 -7.35
N SER A 31 -19.73 5.43 -7.94
CA SER A 31 -19.55 5.03 -9.35
C SER A 31 -19.70 6.21 -10.33
N PRO A 32 -18.63 6.57 -11.09
CA PRO A 32 -18.60 7.78 -11.91
C PRO A 32 -19.34 7.65 -13.24
N VAL A 33 -19.76 6.44 -13.62
CA VAL A 33 -20.46 6.19 -14.90
C VAL A 33 -21.92 6.64 -14.77
N PRO A 34 -22.49 7.41 -15.73
CA PRO A 34 -23.90 7.81 -15.72
C PRO A 34 -24.78 6.71 -16.34
N THR A 35 -24.87 5.59 -15.64
CA THR A 35 -25.56 4.37 -16.10
C THR A 35 -26.68 4.01 -15.12
N GLY A 36 -27.88 4.51 -15.40
CA GLY A 36 -29.13 3.83 -15.10
C GLY A 36 -29.83 3.61 -16.44
N PRO A 37 -30.62 2.54 -16.61
CA PRO A 37 -30.97 1.95 -17.90
C PRO A 37 -31.20 2.98 -18.99
N LYS A 38 -30.35 2.97 -20.04
CA LYS A 38 -30.30 4.02 -21.08
C LYS A 38 -31.63 4.31 -21.76
N GLY A 39 -32.59 3.39 -21.67
CA GLY A 39 -33.99 3.65 -21.98
C GLY A 39 -34.60 4.86 -21.24
N ILE A 40 -34.29 5.14 -19.97
CA ILE A 40 -35.06 6.10 -19.15
C ILE A 40 -35.02 7.53 -19.71
N GLU A 41 -33.88 8.06 -20.17
CA GLU A 41 -33.81 9.43 -20.69
C GLU A 41 -34.08 9.53 -22.21
N GLU A 42 -34.01 8.42 -22.96
CA GLU A 42 -34.49 8.32 -24.35
C GLU A 42 -36.02 8.12 -24.44
N LEU A 43 -36.60 7.22 -23.64
CA LEU A 43 -38.05 6.97 -23.56
C LEU A 43 -38.80 8.20 -23.06
N ARG A 44 -38.21 8.97 -22.12
CA ARG A 44 -38.73 10.29 -21.72
C ARG A 44 -38.74 11.30 -22.88
N LYS A 45 -37.77 11.26 -23.79
CA LYS A 45 -37.79 12.07 -25.02
C LYS A 45 -38.82 11.54 -26.04
N ARG A 46 -38.92 10.23 -26.23
CA ARG A 46 -39.86 9.59 -27.19
C ARG A 46 -41.33 9.66 -26.77
N ARG A 47 -41.64 9.77 -25.47
CA ARG A 47 -43.01 10.03 -24.96
C ARG A 47 -43.35 11.52 -24.82
N GLY A 48 -42.53 12.43 -25.35
CA GLY A 48 -42.73 13.88 -25.28
C GLY A 48 -43.86 14.47 -26.14
N THR A 49 -44.79 13.66 -26.68
CA THR A 49 -45.89 14.11 -27.57
C THR A 49 -47.12 13.18 -27.55
N SER A 50 -47.71 12.91 -26.38
CA SER A 50 -49.16 12.59 -26.25
C SER A 50 -49.57 12.47 -24.78
N GLY A 51 -50.81 12.86 -24.48
CA GLY A 51 -51.49 12.53 -23.22
C GLY A 51 -52.67 11.61 -23.51
N GLY A 52 -52.90 10.60 -22.69
CA GLY A 52 -53.99 9.64 -22.86
C GLY A 52 -53.97 8.50 -21.83
N SER A 53 -55.17 7.98 -21.55
CA SER A 53 -55.50 6.74 -20.82
C SER A 53 -54.54 6.20 -19.74
N THR A 54 -55.04 6.23 -18.49
CA THR A 54 -54.89 5.08 -17.58
C THR A 54 -55.46 3.84 -18.26
N ASP A 55 -54.72 2.73 -18.33
CA ASP A 55 -55.27 1.49 -18.88
C ASP A 55 -54.76 0.21 -18.20
N SER A 56 -55.74 -0.67 -17.96
CA SER A 56 -55.75 -2.13 -17.83
C SER A 56 -54.48 -2.92 -17.42
N PRO A 57 -54.57 -3.87 -16.47
CA PRO A 57 -53.46 -4.76 -16.12
C PRO A 57 -53.13 -5.71 -17.29
N ALA A 58 -51.90 -5.64 -17.79
CA ALA A 58 -51.39 -6.63 -18.73
C ALA A 58 -51.44 -8.04 -18.13
N GLN A 59 -51.87 -9.03 -18.91
CA GLN A 59 -51.84 -10.44 -18.49
C GLN A 59 -50.39 -10.85 -18.21
N VAL A 60 -50.12 -11.32 -16.99
CA VAL A 60 -48.76 -11.70 -16.59
C VAL A 60 -48.41 -13.04 -17.24
N ALA A 61 -47.48 -13.03 -18.18
CA ALA A 61 -47.02 -14.21 -18.87
C ALA A 61 -46.35 -15.22 -17.90
N SER A 62 -46.58 -16.51 -18.15
CA SER A 62 -45.86 -17.59 -17.48
C SER A 62 -44.45 -17.70 -18.06
N GLY A 63 -43.47 -17.09 -17.40
CA GLY A 63 -42.07 -17.14 -17.83
C GLY A 63 -41.44 -18.52 -17.61
N GLN A 64 -40.28 -18.74 -18.22
CA GLN A 64 -39.54 -20.00 -18.11
C GLN A 64 -38.68 -20.02 -16.84
N THR A 65 -38.74 -21.11 -16.07
CA THR A 65 -38.09 -21.22 -14.75
C THR A 65 -36.75 -21.96 -14.78
N VAL A 66 -35.84 -21.58 -13.90
CA VAL A 66 -34.56 -22.28 -13.64
C VAL A 66 -34.29 -22.38 -12.14
N ASP A 67 -34.01 -23.59 -11.67
CA ASP A 67 -33.61 -23.86 -10.28
C ASP A 67 -32.27 -23.22 -9.95
N VAL A 68 -32.17 -22.59 -8.77
CA VAL A 68 -30.93 -22.00 -8.25
C VAL A 68 -30.65 -22.42 -6.82
N THR A 69 -29.36 -22.49 -6.47
CA THR A 69 -28.87 -23.11 -5.23
C THR A 69 -28.32 -22.08 -4.26
N ASP A 70 -28.82 -22.11 -3.02
CA ASP A 70 -28.29 -21.38 -1.87
C ASP A 70 -26.86 -21.85 -1.52
N ALA A 71 -25.92 -20.92 -1.58
CA ALA A 71 -24.53 -21.07 -1.17
C ALA A 71 -24.27 -20.34 0.16
N THR A 72 -25.18 -20.52 1.13
CA THR A 72 -25.18 -19.94 2.50
C THR A 72 -25.44 -18.44 2.59
N VAL A 73 -24.81 -17.62 1.73
CA VAL A 73 -24.94 -16.15 1.70
C VAL A 73 -25.11 -15.55 0.30
N THR A 74 -25.12 -16.40 -0.72
CA THR A 74 -25.32 -16.05 -2.13
C THR A 74 -26.14 -17.14 -2.80
N TYR A 75 -26.64 -16.90 -4.03
CA TYR A 75 -27.22 -17.95 -4.88
C TYR A 75 -26.39 -18.16 -6.14
N THR A 76 -26.33 -19.41 -6.60
CA THR A 76 -25.58 -19.80 -7.81
C THR A 76 -26.43 -20.65 -8.74
N MET A 77 -26.10 -20.61 -10.04
CA MET A 77 -26.78 -21.35 -11.11
C MET A 77 -25.77 -22.10 -11.98
N SER A 78 -26.08 -23.34 -12.36
CA SER A 78 -25.30 -24.07 -13.35
C SER A 78 -25.66 -23.57 -14.75
N VAL A 79 -24.67 -23.06 -15.48
CA VAL A 79 -24.83 -22.53 -16.83
C VAL A 79 -23.96 -23.32 -17.81
N GLY A 80 -24.57 -23.82 -18.88
CA GLY A 80 -23.85 -24.47 -19.97
C GLY A 80 -23.28 -23.44 -20.94
N ILE A 81 -21.99 -23.53 -21.25
CA ILE A 81 -21.31 -22.68 -22.24
C ILE A 81 -20.74 -23.58 -23.34
N GLY A 82 -21.04 -23.26 -24.59
CA GLY A 82 -20.50 -23.90 -25.77
C GLY A 82 -21.32 -25.07 -26.34
N GLU A 83 -20.82 -25.64 -27.44
CA GLU A 83 -21.39 -26.79 -28.15
C GLU A 83 -20.27 -27.82 -28.44
N PRO A 84 -20.21 -28.96 -27.72
CA PRO A 84 -21.07 -29.37 -26.60
C PRO A 84 -20.83 -28.55 -25.31
N ALA A 85 -21.90 -28.31 -24.56
CA ALA A 85 -21.89 -27.39 -23.42
C ALA A 85 -21.06 -27.88 -22.23
N THR A 86 -20.08 -27.08 -21.82
CA THR A 86 -19.39 -27.22 -20.54
C THR A 86 -20.15 -26.45 -19.46
N GLN A 87 -20.49 -27.11 -18.35
CA GLN A 87 -21.20 -26.48 -17.23
C GLN A 87 -20.27 -25.65 -16.34
N TYR A 88 -20.71 -24.47 -15.90
CA TYR A 88 -20.03 -23.58 -14.95
C TYR A 88 -21.01 -23.11 -13.88
N ASN A 89 -20.59 -23.05 -12.61
CA ASN A 89 -21.44 -22.59 -11.51
C ASN A 89 -21.25 -21.08 -11.28
N LEU A 90 -22.22 -20.26 -11.71
CA LEU A 90 -22.09 -18.81 -11.73
C LEU A 90 -22.89 -18.14 -10.60
N LEU A 91 -22.30 -17.10 -10.00
CA LEU A 91 -22.96 -16.20 -9.06
C LEU A 91 -23.98 -15.31 -9.80
N ILE A 92 -25.18 -15.17 -9.26
CA ILE A 92 -26.22 -14.27 -9.81
C ILE A 92 -26.03 -12.89 -9.19
N ASP A 93 -25.88 -11.84 -10.02
CA ASP A 93 -25.76 -10.46 -9.54
C ASP A 93 -26.56 -9.47 -10.44
N THR A 94 -27.46 -8.73 -9.81
CA THR A 94 -28.36 -7.70 -10.40
C THR A 94 -27.74 -6.30 -10.41
N GLY A 95 -26.65 -6.09 -9.69
CA GLY A 95 -25.79 -4.89 -9.78
C GLY A 95 -24.67 -5.03 -10.81
N SER A 96 -24.69 -6.11 -11.60
CA SER A 96 -23.64 -6.49 -12.55
C SER A 96 -24.26 -7.04 -13.83
N SER A 97 -23.77 -6.64 -15.01
CA SER A 97 -24.43 -6.97 -16.29
C SER A 97 -23.57 -7.78 -17.26
N ASN A 98 -22.24 -7.73 -17.12
CA ASN A 98 -21.37 -8.65 -17.84
C ASN A 98 -21.48 -10.06 -17.26
N THR A 99 -21.84 -11.03 -18.11
CA THR A 99 -21.63 -12.44 -17.81
C THR A 99 -20.17 -12.80 -18.08
N PHE A 100 -19.49 -13.36 -17.08
CA PHE A 100 -18.10 -13.78 -17.19
C PHE A 100 -17.85 -15.14 -16.56
N ILE A 101 -16.85 -15.85 -17.05
CA ILE A 101 -16.45 -17.20 -16.62
C ILE A 101 -14.92 -17.30 -16.56
N GLY A 102 -14.40 -18.32 -15.88
CA GLY A 102 -12.96 -18.56 -15.78
C GLY A 102 -12.33 -18.15 -14.44
N ALA A 103 -13.12 -17.93 -13.38
CA ALA A 103 -12.59 -17.65 -12.04
C ALA A 103 -11.96 -18.90 -11.42
N ASP A 104 -12.78 -19.87 -10.99
CA ASP A 104 -12.29 -21.16 -10.49
C ASP A 104 -12.10 -22.16 -11.65
N LYS A 105 -13.17 -22.56 -12.34
CA LYS A 105 -13.08 -23.40 -13.54
C LYS A 105 -12.73 -22.61 -14.78
N LYS A 106 -11.56 -22.89 -15.36
CA LYS A 106 -11.10 -22.30 -16.63
C LYS A 106 -12.04 -22.62 -17.79
N TYR A 107 -12.25 -21.63 -18.66
CA TYR A 107 -12.95 -21.80 -19.92
C TYR A 107 -12.20 -22.74 -20.88
N SER A 108 -12.96 -23.52 -21.65
CA SER A 108 -12.46 -24.36 -22.74
C SER A 108 -13.31 -24.10 -23.98
N PRO A 109 -12.76 -23.53 -25.07
CA PRO A 109 -13.49 -23.29 -26.32
C PRO A 109 -14.04 -24.58 -26.95
N THR A 110 -15.15 -24.43 -27.65
CA THR A 110 -15.98 -25.49 -28.26
C THR A 110 -16.28 -25.17 -29.73
N GLY A 111 -17.19 -25.91 -30.39
CA GLY A 111 -17.53 -25.70 -31.80
C GLY A 111 -18.27 -24.39 -32.10
N SER A 112 -18.99 -23.83 -31.12
CA SER A 112 -19.73 -22.56 -31.24
C SER A 112 -18.89 -21.32 -30.90
N SER A 113 -17.75 -21.50 -30.22
CA SER A 113 -16.96 -20.46 -29.56
C SER A 113 -16.15 -19.61 -30.55
N LYS A 114 -16.33 -18.27 -30.51
CA LYS A 114 -15.61 -17.31 -31.36
C LYS A 114 -14.94 -16.25 -30.49
N THR A 115 -13.62 -16.09 -30.53
CA THR A 115 -12.97 -14.98 -29.83
C THR A 115 -13.07 -13.68 -30.63
N THR A 116 -13.45 -12.57 -29.99
CA THR A 116 -13.34 -11.23 -30.60
C THR A 116 -11.93 -10.66 -30.45
N ARG A 117 -11.15 -11.19 -29.51
CA ARG A 117 -9.87 -10.64 -29.01
C ARG A 117 -10.00 -9.28 -28.32
N HIS A 118 -11.21 -8.77 -28.10
CA HIS A 118 -11.42 -7.58 -27.28
C HIS A 118 -11.04 -7.87 -25.83
N ALA A 119 -10.35 -6.93 -25.19
CA ALA A 119 -10.02 -7.02 -23.78
C ALA A 119 -11.25 -6.65 -22.96
N VAL A 120 -11.55 -7.45 -21.93
CA VAL A 120 -12.62 -7.16 -20.97
C VAL A 120 -12.00 -6.86 -19.62
N THR A 121 -12.51 -5.88 -18.88
CA THR A 121 -12.10 -5.62 -17.49
C THR A 121 -13.26 -5.03 -16.70
N VAL A 122 -13.65 -5.71 -15.62
CA VAL A 122 -14.69 -5.22 -14.70
C VAL A 122 -14.20 -5.36 -13.27
N GLY A 123 -14.26 -4.25 -12.53
CA GLY A 123 -14.03 -4.23 -11.09
C GLY A 123 -15.35 -4.16 -10.34
N TYR A 124 -15.72 -5.22 -9.65
CA TYR A 124 -16.92 -5.33 -8.81
C TYR A 124 -16.66 -4.80 -7.39
N GLY A 125 -17.64 -4.89 -6.47
CA GLY A 125 -17.48 -4.42 -5.07
C GLY A 125 -16.47 -5.23 -4.26
N SER A 126 -16.36 -6.53 -4.57
CA SER A 126 -15.66 -7.55 -3.78
C SER A 126 -14.43 -8.15 -4.46
N GLY A 127 -14.21 -7.77 -5.72
CA GLY A 127 -13.28 -8.44 -6.62
C GLY A 127 -13.18 -7.74 -7.96
N GLN A 128 -12.34 -8.26 -8.84
CA GLN A 128 -12.18 -7.79 -10.21
C GLN A 128 -11.81 -8.96 -11.11
N PHE A 129 -12.15 -8.86 -12.38
CA PHE A 129 -11.58 -9.73 -13.41
C PHE A 129 -11.08 -8.93 -14.61
N SER A 130 -10.08 -9.47 -15.28
CA SER A 130 -9.67 -9.05 -16.61
C SER A 130 -9.48 -10.27 -17.51
N GLY A 131 -9.70 -10.10 -18.81
CA GLY A 131 -9.83 -11.23 -19.70
C GLY A 131 -10.02 -10.85 -21.17
N THR A 132 -10.55 -11.80 -21.93
CA THR A 132 -10.83 -11.64 -23.36
C THR A 132 -12.27 -12.03 -23.64
N GLU A 133 -12.94 -11.29 -24.50
CA GLU A 133 -14.30 -11.59 -24.92
C GLU A 133 -14.35 -12.76 -25.90
N TYR A 134 -15.36 -13.61 -25.70
CA TYR A 134 -15.79 -14.63 -26.63
C TYR A 134 -17.30 -14.47 -26.88
N ILE A 135 -17.71 -14.76 -28.11
CA ILE A 135 -19.09 -14.92 -28.52
C ILE A 135 -19.36 -16.43 -28.59
N ASP A 136 -20.35 -16.93 -27.84
CA ASP A 136 -20.61 -18.37 -27.73
C ASP A 136 -22.11 -18.70 -27.55
N THR A 137 -22.47 -19.98 -27.53
CA THR A 137 -23.79 -20.45 -27.11
C THR A 137 -23.84 -20.57 -25.59
N VAL A 138 -24.87 -20.02 -24.96
CA VAL A 138 -25.10 -20.03 -23.50
C VAL A 138 -26.45 -20.68 -23.20
N THR A 139 -26.46 -21.67 -22.34
CA THR A 139 -27.59 -22.56 -22.03
C THR A 139 -27.95 -22.41 -20.55
N LEU A 140 -29.08 -21.80 -20.24
CA LEU A 140 -29.59 -21.65 -18.87
C LEU A 140 -30.51 -22.81 -18.49
N SER A 141 -31.29 -23.31 -19.46
CA SER A 141 -32.12 -24.52 -19.35
C SER A 141 -32.18 -25.22 -20.71
N LYS A 142 -33.02 -26.25 -20.87
CA LYS A 142 -33.24 -26.88 -22.18
C LYS A 142 -33.95 -25.96 -23.18
N ASP A 143 -34.73 -25.02 -22.64
CA ASP A 143 -35.64 -24.16 -23.40
C ASP A 143 -35.11 -22.71 -23.46
N LEU A 144 -34.26 -22.32 -22.49
CA LEU A 144 -33.49 -21.06 -22.46
C LEU A 144 -32.08 -21.27 -23.05
N VAL A 145 -31.97 -21.23 -24.39
CA VAL A 145 -30.70 -21.35 -25.13
C VAL A 145 -30.42 -20.08 -25.95
N ILE A 146 -29.35 -19.38 -25.61
CA ILE A 146 -28.92 -18.11 -26.19
C ILE A 146 -27.78 -18.36 -27.16
N LYS A 147 -27.92 -18.00 -28.43
CA LYS A 147 -26.84 -18.12 -29.43
C LYS A 147 -26.11 -16.80 -29.60
N ASN A 148 -24.78 -16.87 -29.76
CA ASN A 148 -23.90 -15.70 -29.90
C ASN A 148 -23.98 -14.71 -28.73
N GLN A 149 -24.14 -15.20 -27.49
CA GLN A 149 -24.02 -14.36 -26.29
C GLN A 149 -22.55 -13.94 -26.12
N SER A 150 -22.31 -12.66 -25.82
CA SER A 150 -20.99 -12.22 -25.35
C SER A 150 -20.76 -12.73 -23.94
N ILE A 151 -19.65 -13.44 -23.76
CA ILE A 151 -19.14 -13.95 -22.50
C ILE A 151 -17.69 -13.49 -22.32
N ALA A 152 -17.39 -12.94 -21.16
CA ALA A 152 -16.04 -12.52 -20.85
C ALA A 152 -15.26 -13.67 -20.21
N VAL A 153 -14.16 -14.09 -20.83
CA VAL A 153 -13.32 -15.19 -20.33
C VAL A 153 -12.18 -14.59 -19.53
N ALA A 154 -12.21 -14.79 -18.20
CA ALA A 154 -11.19 -14.29 -17.29
C ALA A 154 -9.83 -14.95 -17.54
N SER A 155 -8.81 -14.12 -17.73
CA SER A 155 -7.40 -14.51 -17.65
C SER A 155 -6.88 -14.34 -16.22
N GLU A 156 -7.40 -13.34 -15.52
CA GLU A 156 -7.09 -13.01 -14.12
C GLU A 156 -8.42 -12.67 -13.41
N ALA A 157 -8.74 -13.36 -12.31
CA ALA A 157 -9.90 -13.08 -11.48
C ALA A 157 -9.51 -13.06 -10.00
N THR A 158 -10.06 -12.12 -9.23
CA THR A 158 -9.81 -11.97 -7.79
C THR A 158 -11.11 -11.60 -7.08
N GLY A 159 -11.24 -11.96 -5.81
CA GLY A 159 -12.50 -11.87 -5.05
C GLY A 159 -13.44 -13.07 -5.28
N PHE A 160 -13.53 -13.55 -6.52
CA PHE A 160 -14.27 -14.76 -6.90
C PHE A 160 -13.57 -16.03 -6.41
N ASN A 161 -14.33 -16.86 -5.70
CA ASN A 161 -13.91 -18.10 -5.03
C ASN A 161 -15.20 -18.91 -4.79
N GLY A 162 -15.19 -20.23 -5.04
CA GLY A 162 -16.36 -21.09 -4.91
C GLY A 162 -17.37 -20.97 -6.06
N VAL A 163 -17.02 -20.19 -7.08
CA VAL A 163 -17.84 -19.87 -8.25
C VAL A 163 -16.95 -19.70 -9.47
N ASP A 164 -17.46 -20.12 -10.62
CA ASP A 164 -16.72 -20.08 -11.88
C ASP A 164 -16.77 -18.70 -12.57
N GLY A 165 -17.63 -17.80 -12.08
CA GLY A 165 -17.78 -16.42 -12.54
C GLY A 165 -19.11 -15.80 -12.10
N ILE A 166 -19.60 -14.79 -12.84
CA ILE A 166 -20.90 -14.13 -12.62
C ILE A 166 -21.81 -14.34 -13.84
N LEU A 167 -23.09 -14.61 -13.60
CA LEU A 167 -24.18 -14.41 -14.53
C LEU A 167 -24.71 -12.97 -14.35
N GLY A 168 -24.43 -12.11 -15.32
CA GLY A 168 -24.80 -10.70 -15.27
C GLY A 168 -26.27 -10.49 -15.66
N VAL A 169 -27.08 -10.00 -14.73
CA VAL A 169 -28.53 -9.75 -14.92
C VAL A 169 -28.96 -8.33 -14.48
N GLY A 170 -27.99 -7.42 -14.32
CA GLY A 170 -28.25 -5.99 -14.17
C GLY A 170 -28.59 -5.28 -15.51
N PRO A 171 -28.89 -3.97 -15.47
CA PRO A 171 -29.18 -3.17 -16.67
C PRO A 171 -28.02 -3.17 -17.69
N ASN A 172 -28.33 -3.31 -18.98
CA ASN A 172 -27.32 -3.53 -20.02
C ASN A 172 -26.26 -2.41 -20.12
N ASP A 173 -26.60 -1.17 -19.77
CA ASP A 173 -25.72 -0.01 -19.82
C ASP A 173 -24.58 -0.05 -18.80
N LEU A 174 -24.67 -0.86 -17.73
CA LEU A 174 -23.54 -1.13 -16.83
C LEU A 174 -22.38 -1.87 -17.54
N THR A 175 -22.59 -2.40 -18.75
CA THR A 175 -21.53 -2.96 -19.59
C THR A 175 -20.77 -1.89 -20.39
N GLU A 176 -21.15 -0.60 -20.35
CA GLU A 176 -20.53 0.43 -21.19
C GLU A 176 -19.02 0.58 -20.95
N GLY A 177 -18.24 0.43 -22.02
CA GLY A 177 -16.78 0.50 -21.97
C GLY A 177 -16.08 -0.64 -21.21
N THR A 178 -16.81 -1.67 -20.79
CA THR A 178 -16.23 -2.85 -20.11
C THR A 178 -15.47 -3.77 -21.07
N VAL A 179 -15.87 -3.76 -22.35
CA VAL A 179 -15.23 -4.44 -23.49
C VAL A 179 -14.54 -3.40 -24.36
N SER A 180 -13.27 -3.64 -24.72
CA SER A 180 -12.50 -2.71 -25.55
C SER A 180 -13.09 -2.56 -26.95
N HIS A 181 -13.31 -1.32 -27.39
CA HIS A 181 -13.87 -0.95 -28.70
C HIS A 181 -15.37 -1.18 -28.92
N GLU A 182 -16.11 -1.68 -27.93
CA GLU A 182 -17.56 -1.80 -27.99
C GLU A 182 -18.28 -0.74 -27.14
N GLY A 183 -19.54 -0.44 -27.48
CA GLY A 183 -20.35 0.57 -26.82
C GLY A 183 -21.10 0.04 -25.60
N VAL A 184 -22.04 -0.88 -25.82
CA VAL A 184 -22.85 -1.56 -24.81
C VAL A 184 -23.01 -3.02 -25.26
N VAL A 185 -22.85 -3.96 -24.34
CA VAL A 185 -22.93 -5.41 -24.57
C VAL A 185 -24.30 -5.93 -24.10
N PRO A 186 -25.07 -6.63 -24.96
CA PRO A 186 -26.35 -7.22 -24.55
C PRO A 186 -26.21 -8.31 -23.47
N THR A 187 -27.05 -8.23 -22.45
CA THR A 187 -27.15 -9.22 -21.37
C THR A 187 -27.83 -10.50 -21.83
N VAL A 188 -27.90 -11.49 -20.93
CA VAL A 188 -28.66 -12.73 -21.18
C VAL A 188 -30.15 -12.46 -21.41
N THR A 189 -30.74 -11.45 -20.75
CA THR A 189 -32.16 -11.12 -20.90
C THR A 189 -32.43 -10.37 -22.21
N ASP A 190 -31.55 -9.43 -22.59
CA ASP A 190 -31.60 -8.78 -23.92
C ASP A 190 -31.57 -9.82 -25.05
N ASN A 191 -30.67 -10.80 -24.95
CA ASN A 191 -30.46 -11.79 -26.01
C ASN A 191 -31.55 -12.87 -26.05
N LEU A 192 -32.11 -13.27 -24.90
CA LEU A 192 -33.31 -14.12 -24.87
C LEU A 192 -34.51 -13.44 -25.54
N MET A 193 -34.70 -12.14 -25.30
CA MET A 193 -35.81 -11.39 -25.91
C MET A 193 -35.57 -11.16 -27.41
N SER A 194 -34.36 -10.75 -27.82
CA SER A 194 -34.03 -10.51 -29.23
C SER A 194 -34.04 -11.77 -30.10
N GLN A 195 -33.86 -12.95 -29.50
CA GLN A 195 -33.97 -14.26 -30.14
C GLN A 195 -35.39 -14.86 -30.03
N GLY A 196 -36.36 -14.13 -29.49
CA GLY A 196 -37.77 -14.59 -29.38
C GLY A 196 -37.97 -15.77 -28.43
N THR A 197 -37.09 -15.94 -27.44
CA THR A 197 -37.18 -17.01 -26.43
C THR A 197 -38.03 -16.57 -25.23
N ILE A 198 -38.14 -15.26 -24.99
CA ILE A 198 -39.04 -14.65 -24.00
C ILE A 198 -39.74 -13.41 -24.59
N ASP A 199 -41.02 -13.20 -24.24
CA ASP A 199 -41.85 -12.10 -24.78
C ASP A 199 -41.63 -10.75 -24.07
N THR A 200 -40.84 -10.71 -23.00
CA THR A 200 -40.61 -9.51 -22.19
C THR A 200 -39.22 -9.58 -21.57
N GLU A 201 -38.48 -8.47 -21.58
CA GLU A 201 -37.23 -8.35 -20.84
C GLU A 201 -37.54 -8.18 -19.34
N SER A 202 -37.72 -9.31 -18.66
CA SER A 202 -37.98 -9.37 -17.22
C SER A 202 -37.40 -10.63 -16.57
N LEU A 203 -37.06 -10.49 -15.28
CA LEU A 203 -36.55 -11.55 -14.42
C LEU A 203 -37.28 -11.56 -13.07
N GLY A 204 -38.08 -12.60 -12.83
CA GLY A 204 -38.57 -12.95 -11.50
C GLY A 204 -37.49 -13.66 -10.69
N ILE A 205 -37.39 -13.35 -9.39
CA ILE A 205 -36.49 -13.99 -8.43
C ILE A 205 -37.27 -14.41 -7.20
N PHE A 206 -37.19 -15.70 -6.87
CA PHE A 206 -37.69 -16.30 -5.65
C PHE A 206 -36.56 -17.00 -4.90
N TYR A 207 -36.21 -16.52 -3.71
CA TYR A 207 -35.24 -17.18 -2.83
C TYR A 207 -35.93 -17.63 -1.53
N GLN A 208 -35.59 -18.82 -1.04
CA GLN A 208 -36.00 -19.28 0.29
C GLN A 208 -34.98 -18.86 1.36
N PRO A 209 -35.41 -18.72 2.64
CA PRO A 209 -34.51 -18.64 3.78
C PRO A 209 -33.52 -19.81 3.79
N THR A 210 -32.25 -19.50 4.01
CA THR A 210 -31.19 -20.52 4.00
C THR A 210 -31.43 -21.61 5.05
N THR A 211 -31.16 -22.86 4.66
CA THR A 211 -31.29 -24.04 5.55
C THR A 211 -29.95 -24.63 5.99
N GLY A 212 -28.83 -24.05 5.53
CA GLY A 212 -27.47 -24.54 5.79
C GLY A 212 -27.03 -25.72 4.93
N ASN A 213 -27.78 -26.06 3.88
CA ASN A 213 -27.46 -27.14 2.93
C ASN A 213 -27.40 -26.56 1.51
N ASN A 214 -26.35 -26.89 0.75
CA ASN A 214 -26.24 -26.53 -0.67
C ASN A 214 -27.21 -27.38 -1.51
N VAL A 215 -28.47 -26.96 -1.58
CA VAL A 215 -29.57 -27.62 -2.29
C VAL A 215 -30.35 -26.57 -3.08
N ALA A 216 -30.87 -26.95 -4.26
CA ALA A 216 -31.78 -26.08 -5.01
C ALA A 216 -33.01 -25.73 -4.17
N ASN A 217 -33.15 -24.44 -3.86
CA ASN A 217 -34.18 -23.89 -2.97
C ASN A 217 -34.61 -22.47 -3.39
N GLY A 218 -34.17 -21.99 -4.55
CA GLY A 218 -34.64 -20.76 -5.16
C GLY A 218 -34.89 -20.99 -6.65
N GLU A 219 -35.50 -20.01 -7.30
CA GLU A 219 -35.89 -20.06 -8.68
C GLU A 219 -35.72 -18.70 -9.36
N LEU A 220 -35.25 -18.71 -10.60
CA LEU A 220 -35.28 -17.57 -11.51
C LEU A 220 -36.36 -17.80 -12.57
N THR A 221 -37.17 -16.80 -12.87
CA THR A 221 -38.20 -16.85 -13.93
C THR A 221 -37.88 -15.83 -15.02
N PHE A 222 -37.47 -16.27 -16.20
CA PHE A 222 -37.18 -15.39 -17.33
C PHE A 222 -38.44 -15.12 -18.15
N GLY A 223 -38.71 -13.85 -18.47
CA GLY A 223 -39.85 -13.44 -19.29
C GLY A 223 -41.20 -13.34 -18.57
N GLY A 224 -41.24 -13.48 -17.25
CA GLY A 224 -42.49 -13.49 -16.49
C GLY A 224 -42.27 -13.75 -15.00
N VAL A 225 -43.28 -14.35 -14.35
CA VAL A 225 -43.23 -14.71 -12.92
C VAL A 225 -43.84 -16.09 -12.68
N ASP A 226 -43.38 -16.82 -11.68
CA ASP A 226 -44.11 -17.98 -11.18
C ASP A 226 -45.09 -17.59 -10.07
N GLN A 227 -46.38 -17.57 -10.43
CA GLN A 227 -47.50 -17.34 -9.51
C GLN A 227 -47.58 -18.39 -8.38
N SER A 228 -46.99 -19.59 -8.54
CA SER A 228 -46.99 -20.62 -7.49
C SER A 228 -46.16 -20.25 -6.25
N LYS A 229 -45.18 -19.35 -6.41
CA LYS A 229 -44.32 -18.86 -5.31
C LYS A 229 -44.92 -17.66 -4.55
N ILE A 230 -45.96 -17.04 -5.09
CA ILE A 230 -46.43 -15.70 -4.71
C ILE A 230 -47.68 -15.78 -3.80
N VAL A 231 -47.77 -14.85 -2.84
CA VAL A 231 -48.92 -14.68 -1.93
C VAL A 231 -49.56 -13.31 -2.16
N GLY A 232 -50.76 -13.31 -2.73
CA GLY A 232 -51.48 -12.09 -3.13
C GLY A 232 -50.90 -11.46 -4.40
N ASP A 233 -51.23 -10.19 -4.65
CA ASP A 233 -50.81 -9.51 -5.88
C ASP A 233 -49.35 -9.04 -5.86
N ILE A 234 -48.77 -8.72 -7.02
CA ILE A 234 -47.46 -8.07 -7.15
C ILE A 234 -47.64 -6.56 -7.15
N THR A 235 -46.96 -5.85 -6.25
CA THR A 235 -46.91 -4.39 -6.24
C THR A 235 -45.71 -3.92 -7.06
N TYR A 236 -45.99 -3.41 -8.26
CA TYR A 236 -44.98 -2.79 -9.12
C TYR A 236 -44.78 -1.31 -8.79
N VAL A 237 -43.52 -0.90 -8.66
CA VAL A 237 -43.09 0.50 -8.52
C VAL A 237 -42.11 0.86 -9.66
N PRO A 238 -42.21 2.07 -10.24
CA PRO A 238 -41.23 2.52 -11.25
C PRO A 238 -39.84 2.65 -10.62
N ILE A 239 -38.79 2.64 -11.47
CA ILE A 239 -37.45 3.05 -11.01
C ILE A 239 -37.51 4.47 -10.44
N THR A 240 -36.89 4.70 -9.29
CA THR A 240 -36.89 5.97 -8.55
C THR A 240 -36.57 7.15 -9.48
N SER A 241 -37.37 8.20 -9.36
CA SER A 241 -37.22 9.41 -10.17
C SER A 241 -36.20 10.40 -9.60
N ILE A 242 -35.73 10.17 -8.38
CA ILE A 242 -34.76 11.04 -7.69
C ILE A 242 -33.39 10.86 -8.36
N LYS A 243 -32.85 11.92 -9.00
CA LYS A 243 -31.58 11.86 -9.74
C LYS A 243 -30.37 11.69 -8.80
N ASN A 244 -30.10 10.45 -8.40
CA ASN A 244 -29.11 10.06 -7.41
C ASN A 244 -28.45 8.70 -7.75
N ALA A 245 -27.67 8.14 -6.81
CA ALA A 245 -27.02 6.85 -7.00
C ALA A 245 -28.01 5.66 -7.11
N ALA A 246 -29.14 5.66 -6.38
CA ALA A 246 -30.15 4.62 -6.50
C ALA A 246 -30.79 4.55 -7.90
N SER A 247 -31.03 5.71 -8.53
CA SER A 247 -31.57 5.78 -9.91
C SER A 247 -30.66 5.20 -11.01
N LYS A 248 -29.42 4.79 -10.66
CA LYS A 248 -28.46 4.08 -11.54
C LYS A 248 -28.60 2.56 -11.53
N TYR A 249 -29.48 1.99 -10.72
CA TYR A 249 -29.64 0.54 -10.61
C TYR A 249 -31.14 0.19 -10.54
N TRP A 250 -31.48 -0.99 -10.02
CA TRP A 250 -32.84 -1.39 -9.65
C TRP A 250 -33.32 -0.64 -8.40
N GLY A 251 -33.39 0.69 -8.53
CA GLY A 251 -33.68 1.64 -7.46
C GLY A 251 -35.17 1.92 -7.29
N ILE A 252 -35.65 1.91 -6.06
CA ILE A 252 -37.05 2.21 -5.70
C ILE A 252 -37.10 3.27 -4.59
N ASP A 253 -38.22 3.98 -4.51
CA ASP A 253 -38.56 4.82 -3.37
C ASP A 253 -39.31 3.97 -2.33
N GLN A 254 -38.87 3.95 -1.08
CA GLN A 254 -39.56 3.25 0.02
C GLN A 254 -39.58 4.04 1.33
N GLU A 255 -40.57 3.75 2.16
CA GLU A 255 -40.59 4.14 3.57
C GLU A 255 -40.32 2.91 4.44
N VAL A 256 -39.43 3.03 5.44
CA VAL A 256 -39.19 1.98 6.44
C VAL A 256 -39.76 2.43 7.77
N ARG A 257 -40.61 1.62 8.40
CA ARG A 257 -41.22 1.86 9.71
C ARG A 257 -40.84 0.75 10.69
N TYR A 258 -40.67 1.11 11.96
CA TYR A 258 -40.51 0.17 13.06
C TYR A 258 -41.42 0.59 14.21
N ASN A 259 -42.20 -0.35 14.76
CA ASN A 259 -43.19 -0.07 15.81
C ASN A 259 -44.12 1.12 15.44
N GLY A 260 -44.65 1.11 14.21
CA GLY A 260 -45.53 2.17 13.66
C GLY A 260 -44.89 3.53 13.41
N ASN A 261 -43.59 3.71 13.71
CA ASN A 261 -42.87 4.97 13.52
C ASN A 261 -41.96 4.89 12.29
N THR A 262 -42.04 5.88 11.40
CA THR A 262 -41.13 6.06 10.28
C THR A 262 -39.68 6.24 10.77
N ILE A 263 -38.76 5.42 10.27
CA ILE A 263 -37.32 5.54 10.53
C ILE A 263 -36.51 5.90 9.28
N LEU A 264 -37.08 5.76 8.07
CA LEU A 264 -36.50 6.18 6.81
C LEU A 264 -37.60 6.47 5.77
N THR A 265 -37.44 7.51 4.96
CA THR A 265 -38.23 7.73 3.73
C THR A 265 -37.26 8.20 2.65
N ALA A 266 -36.90 7.33 1.71
CA ALA A 266 -35.79 7.60 0.79
C ALA A 266 -35.79 6.72 -0.47
N ALA A 267 -34.84 6.99 -1.35
CA ALA A 267 -34.48 6.13 -2.47
C ALA A 267 -33.31 5.20 -2.12
N GLY A 268 -33.38 3.96 -2.60
CA GLY A 268 -32.38 2.91 -2.43
C GLY A 268 -32.60 1.80 -3.44
N ILE A 269 -31.91 0.67 -3.35
CA ILE A 269 -31.96 -0.39 -4.39
C ILE A 269 -32.37 -1.76 -3.84
N VAL A 270 -32.83 -2.64 -4.74
CA VAL A 270 -33.10 -4.06 -4.45
C VAL A 270 -32.03 -4.91 -5.15
N ASP A 271 -31.09 -5.47 -4.39
CA ASP A 271 -29.83 -6.01 -4.93
C ASP A 271 -29.52 -7.45 -4.46
N THR A 272 -29.32 -8.36 -5.41
CA THR A 272 -28.87 -9.74 -5.14
C THR A 272 -27.42 -9.84 -4.69
N GLY A 273 -26.55 -8.91 -5.09
CA GLY A 273 -25.11 -8.97 -4.78
C GLY A 273 -24.71 -8.34 -3.44
N THR A 274 -25.66 -7.89 -2.63
CA THR A 274 -25.48 -7.42 -1.24
C THR A 274 -26.21 -8.36 -0.29
N THR A 275 -25.59 -8.81 0.81
CA THR A 275 -26.20 -9.85 1.65
C THR A 275 -27.26 -9.30 2.61
N LEU A 276 -26.92 -8.24 3.35
CA LEU A 276 -27.68 -7.71 4.46
C LEU A 276 -28.72 -6.69 3.98
N VAL A 277 -29.71 -6.40 4.83
CA VAL A 277 -30.58 -5.25 4.63
C VAL A 277 -29.86 -4.03 5.22
N LEU A 278 -29.32 -3.18 4.35
CA LEU A 278 -28.57 -2.00 4.75
C LEU A 278 -29.51 -0.80 4.86
N LEU A 279 -29.47 -0.10 5.99
CA LEU A 279 -30.18 1.16 6.21
C LEU A 279 -29.18 2.28 6.49
N ALA A 280 -29.46 3.49 6.00
CA ALA A 280 -28.72 4.71 6.33
C ALA A 280 -28.43 4.82 7.84
N THR A 281 -27.25 5.30 8.21
CA THR A 281 -26.69 5.23 9.56
C THR A 281 -27.61 5.84 10.62
N ASP A 282 -28.35 6.89 10.31
CA ASP A 282 -29.38 7.49 11.16
C ASP A 282 -30.61 6.58 11.34
N ALA A 283 -31.15 6.01 10.26
CA ALA A 283 -32.24 5.04 10.30
C ALA A 283 -31.86 3.74 11.04
N PHE A 284 -30.66 3.22 10.77
CA PHE A 284 -30.08 2.08 11.50
C PHE A 284 -29.91 2.39 12.99
N ASN A 285 -29.42 3.58 13.37
CA ASN A 285 -29.32 3.97 14.76
C ASN A 285 -30.70 4.17 15.42
N ALA A 286 -31.72 4.62 14.67
CA ALA A 286 -33.10 4.68 15.15
C ALA A 286 -33.66 3.27 15.43
N TYR A 287 -33.52 2.33 14.49
CA TYR A 287 -33.89 0.92 14.66
C TYR A 287 -33.15 0.29 15.86
N LYS A 288 -31.82 0.46 15.94
CA LYS A 288 -30.99 -0.03 17.05
C LYS A 288 -31.45 0.54 18.40
N LYS A 289 -31.76 1.83 18.47
CA LYS A 289 -32.26 2.50 19.68
C LYS A 289 -33.65 2.01 20.09
N ALA A 290 -34.54 1.77 19.12
CA ALA A 290 -35.91 1.33 19.36
C ALA A 290 -36.02 -0.17 19.72
N THR A 291 -35.06 -0.98 19.27
CA THR A 291 -34.94 -2.42 19.63
C THR A 291 -34.10 -2.66 20.89
N GLY A 292 -33.19 -1.74 21.21
CA GLY A 292 -32.16 -1.92 22.24
C GLY A 292 -31.03 -2.86 21.83
N ALA A 293 -30.94 -3.28 20.57
CA ALA A 293 -29.99 -4.28 20.10
C ALA A 293 -28.52 -3.82 20.23
N GLU A 294 -27.64 -4.73 20.64
CA GLU A 294 -26.22 -4.45 20.82
C GLU A 294 -25.38 -4.94 19.64
N LEU A 295 -24.32 -4.19 19.31
CA LEU A 295 -23.43 -4.53 18.20
C LEU A 295 -22.38 -5.54 18.69
N ASP A 296 -22.40 -6.76 18.14
CA ASP A 296 -21.36 -7.75 18.43
C ASP A 296 -20.07 -7.34 17.71
N GLN A 297 -19.10 -6.86 18.49
CA GLN A 297 -17.80 -6.40 17.97
C GLN A 297 -16.99 -7.51 17.27
N THR A 298 -17.40 -8.78 17.43
CA THR A 298 -16.79 -9.94 16.76
C THR A 298 -17.27 -10.11 15.32
N THR A 299 -18.54 -9.78 15.04
CA THR A 299 -19.20 -10.05 13.75
C THR A 299 -19.65 -8.79 13.00
N GLY A 300 -19.71 -7.63 13.66
CA GLY A 300 -20.23 -6.39 13.07
C GLY A 300 -21.75 -6.33 12.94
N LEU A 301 -22.48 -7.39 13.30
CA LEU A 301 -23.95 -7.43 13.28
C LEU A 301 -24.56 -6.95 14.59
N LEU A 302 -25.83 -6.52 14.52
CA LEU A 302 -26.65 -6.37 15.72
C LEU A 302 -27.04 -7.75 16.29
N THR A 303 -27.15 -7.80 17.61
CA THR A 303 -27.56 -8.98 18.36
C THR A 303 -28.66 -8.65 19.36
N PHE A 304 -29.57 -9.61 19.56
CA PHE A 304 -30.64 -9.54 20.55
C PHE A 304 -30.38 -10.56 21.67
N THR A 305 -30.69 -10.17 22.90
CA THR A 305 -31.01 -11.12 23.98
C THR A 305 -32.40 -11.74 23.75
N GLU A 306 -32.69 -12.89 24.36
CA GLU A 306 -34.02 -13.51 24.28
C GLU A 306 -35.15 -12.59 24.76
N GLU A 307 -34.88 -11.69 25.72
CA GLU A 307 -35.86 -10.70 26.16
C GLU A 307 -36.12 -9.60 25.13
N GLN A 308 -35.07 -9.08 24.49
CA GLN A 308 -35.21 -8.10 23.42
C GLN A 308 -35.90 -8.72 22.21
N PHE A 309 -35.55 -9.96 21.86
CA PHE A 309 -36.17 -10.70 20.77
C PHE A 309 -37.66 -10.96 21.00
N LYS A 310 -38.07 -11.34 22.23
CA LYS A 310 -39.49 -11.47 22.61
C LYS A 310 -40.28 -10.15 22.61
N LYS A 311 -39.58 -9.00 22.61
CA LYS A 311 -40.16 -7.65 22.58
C LYS A 311 -40.00 -6.98 21.20
N LEU A 312 -39.27 -7.59 20.27
CA LEU A 312 -38.98 -7.09 18.93
C LEU A 312 -40.30 -6.93 18.16
N GLN A 313 -40.51 -5.76 17.56
CA GLN A 313 -41.70 -5.45 16.78
C GLN A 313 -41.46 -5.75 15.29
N PRO A 314 -42.51 -5.84 14.46
CA PRO A 314 -42.35 -5.94 13.02
C PRO A 314 -41.57 -4.75 12.44
N LEU A 315 -40.82 -5.03 11.38
CA LEU A 315 -40.16 -4.04 10.54
C LEU A 315 -40.91 -4.00 9.21
N GLU A 316 -41.41 -2.82 8.86
CA GLU A 316 -42.36 -2.60 7.77
C GLU A 316 -41.68 -1.79 6.65
N PHE A 317 -41.84 -2.25 5.41
CA PHE A 317 -41.35 -1.61 4.19
C PHE A 317 -42.57 -1.19 3.37
N VAL A 318 -42.86 0.11 3.30
CA VAL A 318 -43.98 0.62 2.49
C VAL A 318 -43.44 0.95 1.10
N ILE A 319 -43.85 0.15 0.12
CA ILE A 319 -43.41 0.20 -1.27
C ILE A 319 -44.66 0.34 -2.13
N GLY A 320 -44.73 1.39 -2.96
CA GLY A 320 -45.90 1.65 -3.82
C GLY A 320 -47.22 1.86 -3.08
N GLY A 321 -47.16 2.24 -1.78
CA GLY A 321 -48.33 2.38 -0.91
C GLY A 321 -48.80 1.09 -0.23
N ARG A 322 -48.21 -0.08 -0.53
CA ARG A 322 -48.45 -1.34 0.19
C ARG A 322 -47.36 -1.57 1.24
N THR A 323 -47.76 -2.02 2.43
CA THR A 323 -46.83 -2.45 3.48
C THR A 323 -46.41 -3.90 3.29
N PHE A 324 -45.11 -4.14 3.24
CA PHE A 324 -44.47 -5.45 3.27
C PHE A 324 -43.80 -5.64 4.64
N THR A 325 -44.07 -6.76 5.34
CA THR A 325 -43.78 -6.88 6.77
C THR A 325 -42.80 -8.01 7.09
N MET A 326 -41.65 -7.67 7.69
CA MET A 326 -40.77 -8.65 8.33
C MET A 326 -41.16 -8.86 9.79
N THR A 327 -41.59 -10.09 10.12
CA THR A 327 -41.77 -10.54 11.51
C THR A 327 -40.45 -10.53 12.29
N PRO A 328 -40.47 -10.60 13.63
CA PRO A 328 -39.25 -10.71 14.44
C PRO A 328 -38.31 -11.84 14.01
N ASN A 329 -38.84 -13.00 13.60
CA ASN A 329 -38.05 -14.08 13.03
C ASN A 329 -37.49 -13.74 11.63
N ALA A 330 -38.26 -13.05 10.78
CA ALA A 330 -37.78 -12.66 9.45
C ALA A 330 -36.59 -11.68 9.50
N GLN A 331 -36.47 -10.86 10.57
CA GLN A 331 -35.40 -9.88 10.81
C GLN A 331 -34.06 -10.50 11.28
N ILE A 332 -33.99 -11.81 11.53
CA ILE A 332 -32.79 -12.50 12.04
C ILE A 332 -32.30 -13.58 11.07
N TRP A 333 -31.04 -13.97 11.22
CA TRP A 333 -30.55 -15.22 10.60
C TRP A 333 -31.17 -16.43 11.32
N PRO A 334 -31.53 -17.51 10.60
CA PRO A 334 -32.00 -18.75 11.24
C PRO A 334 -30.93 -19.28 12.19
N ARG A 335 -31.29 -19.58 13.45
CA ARG A 335 -30.29 -19.83 14.51
C ARG A 335 -29.37 -21.02 14.22
N LYS A 336 -29.84 -21.99 13.42
CA LYS A 336 -29.04 -23.12 12.92
C LYS A 336 -27.81 -22.69 12.10
N MET A 337 -27.89 -21.55 11.40
CA MET A 337 -26.79 -21.02 10.61
C MET A 337 -25.61 -20.55 11.46
N ASN A 338 -25.80 -20.29 12.75
CA ASN A 338 -24.72 -19.88 13.65
C ASN A 338 -23.55 -20.90 13.65
N GLU A 339 -23.82 -22.19 13.52
CA GLU A 339 -22.77 -23.21 13.40
C GLU A 339 -22.04 -23.19 12.06
N ALA A 340 -22.74 -22.89 10.96
CA ALA A 340 -22.15 -22.75 9.63
C ALA A 340 -21.28 -21.48 9.54
N PHE A 341 -21.82 -20.35 9.99
CA PHE A 341 -21.14 -19.07 10.20
C PHE A 341 -20.03 -19.13 11.27
N GLY A 342 -20.00 -20.20 12.07
CA GLY A 342 -18.93 -20.45 13.03
C GLY A 342 -18.92 -19.54 14.26
N VAL A 343 -20.08 -19.00 14.63
CA VAL A 343 -20.29 -18.08 15.74
C VAL A 343 -21.04 -18.76 16.90
N ASP A 344 -21.41 -18.02 17.93
CA ASP A 344 -22.13 -18.57 19.10
C ASP A 344 -23.53 -19.06 18.68
N ALA A 345 -23.75 -20.38 18.82
CA ALA A 345 -25.03 -21.03 18.49
C ALA A 345 -26.24 -20.40 19.19
N ASN A 346 -26.04 -19.80 20.38
CA ASN A 346 -27.12 -19.27 21.21
C ASN A 346 -27.42 -17.78 20.93
N LYS A 347 -26.60 -17.09 20.15
CA LYS A 347 -26.81 -15.67 19.83
C LYS A 347 -27.84 -15.48 18.72
N ILE A 348 -28.61 -14.40 18.83
CA ILE A 348 -29.64 -14.01 17.87
C ILE A 348 -29.08 -12.89 17.00
N TYR A 349 -28.55 -13.23 15.82
CA TYR A 349 -27.94 -12.26 14.90
C TYR A 349 -28.97 -11.65 13.94
N CYS A 350 -29.00 -10.32 13.88
CA CYS A 350 -29.88 -9.53 13.01
C CYS A 350 -29.36 -9.48 11.57
N ILE A 351 -30.25 -9.42 10.57
CA ILE A 351 -29.90 -9.19 9.16
C ILE A 351 -29.92 -7.70 8.76
N ILE A 352 -30.40 -6.83 9.66
CA ILE A 352 -30.41 -5.37 9.46
C ILE A 352 -29.05 -4.80 9.89
N SER A 353 -28.40 -4.07 8.99
CA SER A 353 -27.08 -3.49 9.21
C SER A 353 -27.01 -2.01 8.80
N ASP A 354 -26.00 -1.34 9.31
CA ASP A 354 -25.61 0.03 8.94
C ASP A 354 -25.07 0.05 7.50
N LEU A 355 -25.54 1.01 6.71
CA LEU A 355 -25.05 1.32 5.37
C LEU A 355 -23.67 2.02 5.39
N GLY A 356 -23.36 2.75 6.47
CA GLY A 356 -22.11 3.52 6.63
C GLY A 356 -22.18 4.97 6.14
N SER A 357 -23.37 5.47 5.84
CA SER A 357 -23.66 6.86 5.42
C SER A 357 -25.03 7.30 5.94
N LEU A 358 -25.20 8.59 6.25
CA LEU A 358 -26.50 9.17 6.62
C LEU A 358 -27.50 9.17 5.45
N SER A 359 -28.79 9.34 5.74
CA SER A 359 -29.83 9.55 4.75
C SER A 359 -29.67 10.87 3.98
N GLY A 360 -30.31 10.98 2.82
CA GLY A 360 -30.17 12.12 1.91
C GLY A 360 -28.93 12.07 1.01
N ASN A 361 -28.14 11.01 1.05
CA ASN A 361 -27.03 10.79 0.11
C ASN A 361 -27.51 10.08 -1.19
N GLY A 362 -28.73 9.54 -1.20
CA GLY A 362 -29.41 9.08 -2.41
C GLY A 362 -29.03 7.66 -2.86
N LEU A 363 -28.57 6.85 -1.92
CA LEU A 363 -28.63 5.38 -1.94
C LEU A 363 -28.81 4.96 -0.48
N ASP A 364 -29.93 5.38 0.12
CA ASP A 364 -30.05 5.44 1.59
C ASP A 364 -30.53 4.10 2.20
N PHE A 365 -30.76 3.09 1.36
CA PHE A 365 -30.88 1.70 1.75
C PHE A 365 -30.41 0.75 0.63
N ILE A 366 -30.11 -0.49 1.01
CA ILE A 366 -30.01 -1.63 0.09
C ILE A 366 -30.86 -2.78 0.65
N ASN A 367 -31.92 -3.14 -0.06
CA ASN A 367 -32.73 -4.32 0.20
C ASN A 367 -32.00 -5.54 -0.38
N GLY A 368 -31.03 -6.04 0.37
CA GLY A 368 -30.15 -7.15 -0.03
C GLY A 368 -30.81 -8.54 0.06
N PHE A 369 -29.99 -9.58 -0.02
CA PHE A 369 -30.36 -10.99 0.04
C PHE A 369 -31.30 -11.34 1.21
N GLY A 370 -31.08 -10.77 2.40
CA GLY A 370 -31.96 -10.95 3.57
C GLY A 370 -33.40 -10.45 3.38
N PHE A 371 -33.64 -9.52 2.44
CA PHE A 371 -34.97 -9.11 1.99
C PHE A 371 -35.50 -10.04 0.88
N LEU A 372 -34.66 -10.40 -0.09
CA LEU A 372 -35.01 -11.29 -1.20
C LEU A 372 -35.40 -12.71 -0.76
N GLN A 373 -34.86 -13.20 0.35
CA GLN A 373 -35.30 -14.45 0.99
C GLN A 373 -36.68 -14.37 1.70
N ARG A 374 -37.40 -13.25 1.60
CA ARG A 374 -38.72 -13.02 2.23
C ARG A 374 -39.77 -12.59 1.22
N PHE A 375 -39.37 -11.87 0.18
CA PHE A 375 -40.28 -11.28 -0.82
C PHE A 375 -39.87 -11.70 -2.24
N TYR A 376 -40.86 -12.06 -3.07
CA TYR A 376 -40.65 -12.29 -4.49
C TYR A 376 -40.33 -10.96 -5.15
N SER A 377 -39.27 -10.91 -5.95
CA SER A 377 -38.86 -9.70 -6.67
C SER A 377 -38.95 -9.90 -8.17
N VAL A 378 -39.42 -8.88 -8.90
CA VAL A 378 -39.47 -8.84 -10.36
C VAL A 378 -38.66 -7.66 -10.84
N TYR A 379 -37.68 -7.92 -11.68
CA TYR A 379 -36.87 -6.92 -12.36
C TYR A 379 -37.40 -6.81 -13.80
N ASP A 380 -38.13 -5.73 -14.12
CA ASP A 380 -38.83 -5.55 -15.39
C ASP A 380 -38.22 -4.35 -16.14
N THR A 381 -37.24 -4.63 -17.00
CA THR A 381 -36.56 -3.60 -17.80
C THR A 381 -37.50 -3.01 -18.83
N THR A 382 -38.33 -3.86 -19.47
CA THR A 382 -39.29 -3.47 -20.52
C THR A 382 -40.19 -2.32 -20.09
N ASN A 383 -40.63 -2.32 -18.82
CA ASN A 383 -41.49 -1.30 -18.23
C ASN A 383 -40.78 -0.39 -17.22
N ALA A 384 -39.44 -0.50 -17.09
CA ALA A 384 -38.59 0.25 -16.16
C ALA A 384 -39.14 0.31 -14.72
N ARG A 385 -39.39 -0.87 -14.13
CA ARG A 385 -40.03 -1.03 -12.82
C ARG A 385 -39.52 -2.25 -12.05
N VAL A 386 -39.70 -2.23 -10.73
CA VAL A 386 -39.48 -3.36 -9.83
C VAL A 386 -40.83 -3.81 -9.25
N GLY A 387 -41.13 -5.11 -9.33
CA GLY A 387 -42.29 -5.72 -8.68
C GLY A 387 -41.90 -6.40 -7.37
N ILE A 388 -42.65 -6.18 -6.30
CA ILE A 388 -42.45 -6.85 -5.00
C ILE A 388 -43.75 -7.57 -4.60
N ALA A 389 -43.65 -8.81 -4.12
CA ALA A 389 -44.78 -9.58 -3.61
C ALA A 389 -44.41 -10.42 -2.38
N GLU A 390 -45.42 -10.82 -1.61
CA GLU A 390 -45.24 -11.71 -0.46
C GLU A 390 -45.05 -13.17 -0.92
N THR A 391 -44.48 -14.00 -0.05
CA THR A 391 -44.19 -15.43 -0.29
C THR A 391 -44.63 -16.24 0.93
N PRO A 392 -44.67 -17.59 0.85
CA PRO A 392 -44.82 -18.44 2.03
C PRO A 392 -43.75 -18.20 3.13
N PHE A 393 -42.65 -17.53 2.80
CA PHE A 393 -41.51 -17.26 3.67
C PHE A 393 -41.45 -15.81 4.19
N THR A 394 -42.34 -14.92 3.77
CA THR A 394 -42.41 -13.53 4.28
C THR A 394 -42.53 -13.48 5.81
N LEU A 395 -43.34 -14.36 6.38
CA LEU A 395 -43.64 -14.38 7.81
C LEU A 395 -42.78 -15.36 8.64
N PHE A 396 -41.86 -16.09 7.98
CA PHE A 396 -41.16 -17.31 8.46
C PHE A 396 -41.00 -17.41 10.00
N GLU A 397 -41.80 -18.25 10.64
CA GLU A 397 -41.71 -18.58 12.07
C GLU A 397 -40.95 -19.91 12.25
N GLU A 398 -39.65 -19.87 12.56
CA GLU A 398 -38.94 -21.08 12.98
C GLU A 398 -39.35 -21.47 14.41
N TYR A 399 -39.63 -22.76 14.65
CA TYR A 399 -40.17 -23.35 15.89
C TYR A 399 -41.63 -23.03 16.28
N VAL A 400 -42.58 -23.71 15.63
CA VAL A 400 -43.67 -24.41 16.34
C VAL A 400 -43.85 -25.82 15.76
N ASN A 401 -43.76 -26.86 16.60
CA ASN A 401 -44.14 -28.22 16.24
C ASN A 401 -45.68 -28.40 16.28
N ASP A 402 -46.40 -27.81 15.33
CA ASP A 402 -47.79 -28.20 15.04
C ASP A 402 -48.19 -27.94 13.59
N LEU A 403 -48.35 -29.02 12.82
CA LEU A 403 -48.83 -28.97 11.42
C LEU A 403 -50.26 -28.39 11.32
N ARG A 404 -51.07 -28.45 12.39
CA ARG A 404 -52.41 -27.83 12.42
C ARG A 404 -52.35 -26.31 12.54
N GLY A 405 -51.33 -25.74 13.19
CA GLY A 405 -51.19 -24.31 13.38
C GLY A 405 -51.09 -23.55 12.05
N THR A 406 -50.18 -24.00 11.18
CA THR A 406 -49.97 -23.41 9.84
C THR A 406 -51.21 -23.57 8.96
N LEU A 407 -51.84 -24.75 8.95
CA LEU A 407 -53.08 -24.98 8.21
C LEU A 407 -54.25 -24.11 8.71
N GLN A 408 -54.36 -23.87 10.02
CA GLN A 408 -55.38 -22.96 10.57
C GLN A 408 -55.11 -21.48 10.25
N ARG A 409 -53.85 -21.03 10.13
CA ARG A 409 -53.55 -19.67 9.66
C ARG A 409 -53.83 -19.50 8.16
N LEU A 410 -53.46 -20.47 7.33
CA LEU A 410 -53.78 -20.47 5.89
C LEU A 410 -55.30 -20.50 5.64
N ALA A 411 -56.06 -21.24 6.46
CA ALA A 411 -57.53 -21.22 6.40
C ALA A 411 -58.14 -19.86 6.79
N ARG A 412 -57.51 -19.10 7.71
CA ARG A 412 -57.98 -17.75 8.08
C ARG A 412 -57.70 -16.71 6.99
N LEU A 413 -56.56 -16.79 6.30
CA LEU A 413 -56.24 -15.88 5.19
C LEU A 413 -57.17 -16.07 3.98
N ARG A 414 -57.80 -17.24 3.82
CA ARG A 414 -58.84 -17.48 2.80
C ARG A 414 -60.24 -16.98 3.18
N HIS A 415 -60.47 -16.49 4.40
CA HIS A 415 -61.81 -16.22 4.92
C HIS A 415 -62.28 -14.75 4.86
N ASN A 416 -61.62 -13.90 4.07
CA ASN A 416 -62.25 -12.68 3.52
C ASN A 416 -63.10 -12.98 2.25
N SER A 417 -63.47 -14.23 2.06
CA SER A 417 -64.55 -14.71 1.19
C SER A 417 -65.32 -15.82 1.92
N SER A 418 -66.58 -16.04 1.54
CA SER A 418 -67.64 -16.30 2.52
C SER A 418 -68.14 -17.75 2.65
N VAL A 419 -68.81 -17.99 3.80
CA VAL A 419 -69.72 -19.11 4.14
C VAL A 419 -69.10 -20.46 4.60
N VAL A 420 -69.89 -21.20 5.40
CA VAL A 420 -69.75 -22.59 5.92
C VAL A 420 -68.98 -22.74 7.26
N GLU A 421 -69.22 -23.84 7.98
CA GLU A 421 -69.37 -23.88 9.45
C GLU A 421 -68.20 -24.46 10.29
N ARG A 422 -68.35 -24.38 11.64
CA ARG A 422 -67.40 -24.82 12.68
C ARG A 422 -67.68 -26.25 13.18
N PRO A 423 -66.68 -26.92 13.79
CA PRO A 423 -66.84 -27.26 15.23
C PRO A 423 -65.69 -26.80 16.17
N ARG A 424 -65.74 -27.19 17.45
CA ARG A 424 -64.93 -26.70 18.60
C ARG A 424 -63.88 -27.74 19.07
N VAL A 425 -62.89 -27.33 19.92
CA VAL A 425 -62.73 -27.76 21.35
C VAL A 425 -61.36 -27.37 22.01
N ARG A 426 -61.45 -26.56 23.10
CA ARG A 426 -60.65 -26.45 24.37
C ARG A 426 -59.12 -26.16 24.43
N LYS A 427 -58.67 -25.78 25.66
CA LYS A 427 -57.36 -25.23 26.11
C LYS A 427 -56.71 -26.07 27.23
N ALA A 428 -55.39 -25.91 27.46
CA ALA A 428 -54.68 -25.72 28.77
C ALA A 428 -53.14 -25.62 28.53
N GLY A 429 -52.27 -25.02 29.35
CA GLY A 429 -52.45 -24.14 30.52
C GLY A 429 -51.13 -23.79 31.27
N ASP A 430 -50.78 -22.49 31.29
CA ASP A 430 -50.02 -21.64 32.26
C ASP A 430 -48.78 -22.07 33.09
N GLY A 431 -47.76 -21.17 33.13
CA GLY A 431 -47.06 -20.72 34.37
C GLY A 431 -45.56 -21.05 34.58
N LEU A 432 -44.76 -20.30 35.38
CA LEU A 432 -44.65 -18.84 35.66
C LEU A 432 -43.42 -18.51 36.57
N ALA A 433 -42.86 -17.28 36.48
CA ALA A 433 -42.03 -16.55 37.48
C ALA A 433 -40.61 -17.12 37.85
N GLU A 434 -39.63 -16.39 38.45
CA GLU A 434 -39.52 -14.96 38.85
C GLU A 434 -38.03 -14.43 38.89
N ILE A 435 -37.77 -13.19 39.36
CA ILE A 435 -36.52 -12.39 39.17
C ILE A 435 -36.09 -11.62 40.45
N VAL A 436 -34.77 -11.50 40.73
CA VAL A 436 -34.17 -10.49 41.67
C VAL A 436 -32.77 -9.99 41.16
N PRO A 437 -32.31 -8.72 41.34
CA PRO A 437 -31.17 -8.14 40.57
C PRO A 437 -30.03 -7.39 41.33
N MET A 438 -28.88 -7.16 40.63
CA MET A 438 -27.92 -5.99 40.68
C MET A 438 -27.23 -5.57 42.03
N PRO A 439 -26.07 -4.80 42.09
CA PRO A 439 -25.67 -3.68 41.20
C PRO A 439 -24.15 -3.31 40.95
N SER A 440 -23.93 -2.48 39.92
CA SER A 440 -22.95 -1.37 39.66
C SER A 440 -21.51 -1.25 40.26
N ALA A 441 -20.51 -0.85 39.42
CA ALA A 441 -19.51 0.25 39.62
C ALA A 441 -18.60 0.48 38.37
N LEU A 442 -17.73 1.53 38.34
CA LEU A 442 -17.12 2.08 37.09
C LEU A 442 -15.62 2.51 37.15
N GLY A 443 -14.92 2.36 36.00
CA GLY A 443 -13.79 3.19 35.52
C GLY A 443 -12.35 2.64 35.67
N PRO A 444 -11.31 3.20 34.98
CA PRO A 444 -11.29 4.05 33.76
C PRO A 444 -10.53 3.38 32.58
N LYS A 445 -10.31 4.07 31.43
CA LYS A 445 -9.64 3.53 30.22
C LYS A 445 -8.49 4.41 29.71
N SER A 446 -7.34 3.81 29.34
CA SER A 446 -6.44 4.36 28.29
C SER A 446 -5.51 3.29 27.71
N LEU A 447 -5.11 3.47 26.43
CA LEU A 447 -4.27 2.58 25.61
C LEU A 447 -4.89 1.21 25.23
N ARG A 448 -4.56 0.72 24.03
CA ARG A 448 -4.82 -0.65 23.59
C ARG A 448 -3.54 -1.22 22.98
N VAL A 449 -3.25 -2.47 23.32
CA VAL A 449 -2.31 -3.33 22.59
C VAL A 449 -3.17 -4.31 21.80
N TYR A 450 -2.78 -4.63 20.56
CA TYR A 450 -3.37 -5.72 19.79
C TYR A 450 -2.42 -6.91 19.80
N ASN A 451 -2.94 -8.07 20.18
CA ASN A 451 -2.22 -9.33 20.23
C ASN A 451 -3.05 -10.40 19.50
N GLN A 452 -2.41 -11.23 18.69
CA GLN A 452 -3.00 -12.44 18.14
C GLN A 452 -2.26 -13.66 18.72
N HIS A 453 -3.03 -14.69 19.07
CA HIS A 453 -2.59 -16.00 19.57
C HIS A 453 -2.09 -16.07 21.03
N SER A 454 -3.05 -16.27 21.94
CA SER A 454 -2.87 -17.27 23.00
C SER A 454 -4.12 -18.13 23.18
N LYS A 455 -3.90 -19.45 23.24
CA LYS A 455 -4.66 -20.49 23.96
C LYS A 455 -4.16 -21.87 23.53
N GLN A 456 -3.44 -22.51 24.43
CA GLN A 456 -3.20 -23.96 24.43
C GLN A 456 -4.14 -24.59 25.45
N ASP A 457 -4.57 -25.83 25.23
CA ASP A 457 -5.69 -26.42 25.95
C ASP A 457 -5.42 -26.80 27.40
N ASP A 458 -6.46 -26.74 28.23
CA ASP A 458 -6.53 -27.46 29.50
C ASP A 458 -7.96 -27.93 29.80
N ARG A 459 -8.21 -29.24 29.61
CA ARG A 459 -8.83 -30.10 30.63
C ARG A 459 -8.84 -31.58 30.25
N LYS A 460 -8.94 -32.41 31.30
CA LYS A 460 -8.77 -33.88 31.29
C LYS A 460 -10.11 -34.63 31.32
N ILE A 461 -9.98 -35.96 31.24
CA ILE A 461 -10.68 -37.04 32.00
C ILE A 461 -11.47 -38.03 31.11
N PHE A 462 -10.87 -39.19 30.78
CA PHE A 462 -11.31 -40.55 31.23
C PHE A 462 -10.62 -41.71 30.47
N ARG A 463 -9.81 -42.54 31.17
CA ARG A 463 -10.09 -43.99 31.35
C ARG A 463 -9.13 -44.64 32.39
N LYS A 464 -9.55 -45.80 32.89
CA LYS A 464 -9.16 -46.43 34.17
C LYS A 464 -7.95 -47.38 34.09
N ARG A 465 -7.33 -47.62 35.27
CA ARG A 465 -6.52 -48.79 35.70
C ARG A 465 -5.11 -48.92 35.10
N SER A 466 -4.09 -49.43 35.81
CA SER A 466 -4.00 -49.89 37.23
C SER A 466 -2.55 -49.96 37.76
N SER A 467 -2.41 -50.25 39.07
CA SER A 467 -1.22 -50.74 39.81
C SER A 467 0.01 -49.82 39.99
N LEU A 468 0.11 -49.30 41.23
CA LEU A 468 1.35 -49.04 42.02
C LEU A 468 2.03 -50.41 42.40
N PRO A 469 3.24 -50.51 43.03
CA PRO A 469 3.87 -49.51 43.93
C PRO A 469 5.42 -49.35 44.01
N TRP A 470 5.86 -48.11 44.27
CA TRP A 470 6.86 -47.65 45.28
C TRP A 470 8.38 -48.00 45.29
N VAL A 471 9.11 -47.06 45.94
CA VAL A 471 10.47 -47.00 46.58
C VAL A 471 11.82 -47.25 45.85
N ASP A 472 12.64 -46.19 45.90
CA ASP A 472 14.01 -46.07 46.46
C ASP A 472 15.32 -46.56 45.79
N THR A 473 16.40 -46.22 46.51
CA THR A 473 17.76 -45.81 46.14
C THR A 473 18.84 -46.90 46.04
N SER A 474 20.01 -46.45 45.56
CA SER A 474 21.39 -46.86 45.94
C SER A 474 22.05 -48.14 45.37
N ASP A 475 23.28 -47.92 44.88
CA ASP A 475 24.52 -48.74 44.92
C ASP A 475 24.51 -50.13 44.18
N ASP A 476 25.64 -50.73 43.72
CA ASP A 476 27.07 -50.36 43.74
C ASP A 476 27.86 -51.05 42.56
N GLU A 477 29.17 -50.72 42.41
CA GLU A 477 30.33 -51.45 41.81
C GLU A 477 30.23 -52.17 40.42
N GLY A 478 31.38 -52.40 39.76
CA GLY A 478 31.40 -53.23 38.52
C GLY A 478 32.63 -53.29 37.58
N ARG A 479 33.79 -52.71 37.93
CA ARG A 479 35.09 -52.69 37.17
C ARG A 479 35.35 -53.75 36.06
N ARG A 480 35.95 -53.34 34.90
CA ARG A 480 37.07 -54.08 34.25
C ARG A 480 37.92 -53.33 33.17
N ARG A 481 39.00 -52.66 33.63
CA ARG A 481 40.41 -52.68 33.13
C ARG A 481 40.78 -53.04 31.65
N LYS A 482 41.44 -52.13 30.89
CA LYS A 482 42.92 -52.13 30.52
C LYS A 482 43.33 -51.26 29.28
N THR A 483 43.93 -50.09 29.54
CA THR A 483 45.25 -49.53 29.08
C THR A 483 46.11 -50.25 27.99
N PRO A 484 47.15 -49.59 27.39
CA PRO A 484 47.19 -48.41 26.47
C PRO A 484 48.22 -48.61 25.30
N ILE A 485 48.68 -47.57 24.57
CA ILE A 485 50.01 -47.51 23.90
C ILE A 485 50.42 -46.07 23.50
N LYS A 486 51.71 -45.81 23.21
CA LYS A 486 52.32 -44.48 22.97
C LYS A 486 52.91 -44.26 21.56
N VAL A 487 52.88 -42.99 21.16
CA VAL A 487 53.90 -42.19 20.43
C VAL A 487 55.26 -42.84 20.12
N ASN A 488 55.73 -42.70 18.87
CA ASN A 488 57.10 -42.27 18.50
C ASN A 488 57.17 -41.89 17.00
N GLY A 489 58.24 -41.19 16.58
CA GLY A 489 58.47 -40.76 15.18
C GLY A 489 59.94 -40.36 14.94
N THR A 490 60.30 -39.99 13.71
CA THR A 490 61.69 -39.65 13.30
C THR A 490 61.78 -38.64 12.15
N ASN A 491 62.78 -37.75 12.20
CA ASN A 491 63.17 -36.80 11.13
C ASN A 491 64.21 -37.40 10.18
N ILE A 492 64.32 -36.89 8.94
CA ILE A 492 65.61 -36.65 8.24
C ILE A 492 65.51 -35.32 7.43
N ASN A 493 66.64 -34.62 7.23
CA ASN A 493 66.80 -33.31 6.56
C ASN A 493 66.72 -33.42 5.01
N GLY A 494 66.70 -32.36 4.19
CA GLY A 494 66.82 -30.89 4.30
C GLY A 494 67.08 -30.31 2.88
N HIS A 495 67.29 -29.03 2.55
CA HIS A 495 67.36 -27.72 3.22
C HIS A 495 66.74 -26.67 2.23
N HIS A 496 67.03 -25.37 2.03
CA HIS A 496 67.92 -24.33 2.62
C HIS A 496 67.44 -22.92 2.17
N LYS A 497 67.74 -21.84 2.93
CA LYS A 497 67.46 -20.39 2.65
C LYS A 497 65.96 -19.99 2.67
N SER A 498 65.51 -18.86 3.24
CA SER A 498 66.13 -17.85 4.13
C SER A 498 65.03 -17.25 5.06
N PRO A 499 65.36 -16.56 6.18
CA PRO A 499 64.52 -16.59 7.39
C PRO A 499 63.81 -15.28 7.79
N SER A 500 63.00 -15.40 8.86
CA SER A 500 62.44 -14.34 9.75
C SER A 500 61.35 -13.41 9.15
N ASP A 501 60.29 -13.00 9.88
CA ASP A 501 60.00 -13.13 11.32
C ASP A 501 58.55 -13.56 11.63
N GLY A 502 58.34 -14.12 12.83
CA GLY A 502 57.03 -14.51 13.34
C GLY A 502 56.48 -13.55 14.41
N TYR A 503 55.19 -13.23 14.34
CA TYR A 503 54.47 -12.51 15.40
C TYR A 503 54.37 -13.32 16.70
N PRO A 504 54.40 -12.66 17.87
CA PRO A 504 53.35 -12.96 18.85
C PRO A 504 52.81 -11.76 19.65
N SER A 505 51.47 -11.67 19.68
CA SER A 505 50.65 -11.14 20.79
C SER A 505 50.67 -9.62 21.13
N LYS A 506 49.55 -9.14 21.66
CA LYS A 506 49.29 -7.73 22.00
C LYS A 506 49.69 -7.41 23.45
N LYS A 507 50.56 -6.43 23.68
CA LYS A 507 50.56 -5.57 24.89
C LYS A 507 51.34 -4.27 24.66
N ALA A 508 51.03 -3.27 25.49
CA ALA A 508 51.71 -1.97 25.61
C ALA A 508 51.84 -1.09 24.33
N ARG A 509 51.05 -0.02 24.25
CA ARG A 509 51.46 1.22 23.58
C ARG A 509 50.99 2.44 24.39
N LYS A 510 51.84 2.88 25.32
CA LYS A 510 51.73 4.14 26.07
C LYS A 510 53.14 4.72 26.20
N ALA A 511 53.25 6.04 26.16
CA ALA A 511 54.50 6.81 26.20
C ALA A 511 55.46 6.59 25.02
N LEU A 512 55.43 7.53 24.07
CA LEU A 512 56.65 8.20 23.63
C LEU A 512 56.28 9.63 23.24
N ASN A 513 56.56 10.57 24.14
CA ASN A 513 56.36 12.00 23.94
C ASN A 513 57.55 12.72 24.58
N GLY A 514 58.13 13.67 23.87
CA GLY A 514 59.47 14.20 24.11
C GLY A 514 60.35 14.01 22.85
N TYR A 515 61.21 14.94 22.48
CA TYR A 515 61.60 16.19 23.15
C TYR A 515 61.66 17.35 22.14
N ARG A 516 61.32 18.57 22.59
CA ARG A 516 62.07 19.77 22.21
C ARG A 516 61.88 20.86 23.26
N ALA A 517 62.99 21.39 23.77
CA ALA A 517 63.03 22.45 24.77
C ALA A 517 64.14 23.43 24.39
N SER A 518 63.75 24.68 24.07
CA SER A 518 64.61 25.85 23.84
C SER A 518 63.70 27.02 23.43
N GLY A 519 63.69 28.18 24.08
CA GLY A 519 64.37 28.61 25.31
C GLY A 519 63.72 29.91 25.82
N GLN A 520 64.01 30.31 27.07
CA GLN A 520 63.49 31.55 27.66
C GLN A 520 64.36 32.76 27.28
N MET A 521 63.77 33.96 27.20
CA MET A 521 64.02 35.04 28.19
C MET A 521 63.19 36.31 27.95
N ASN A 522 62.90 37.01 29.06
CA ASN A 522 62.82 38.47 29.31
C ASN A 522 62.51 39.44 28.15
N GLY A 523 61.71 40.51 28.31
CA GLY A 523 61.01 41.04 29.50
C GLY A 523 61.00 42.59 29.51
N LYS A 524 60.17 43.22 30.37
CA LYS A 524 59.89 44.67 30.54
C LYS A 524 58.94 45.29 29.46
N VAL A 525 57.82 45.98 29.80
CA VAL A 525 57.57 47.23 30.60
C VAL A 525 57.84 48.48 29.73
N ASN A 526 56.94 49.46 29.52
CA ASN A 526 55.58 49.79 30.06
C ASN A 526 54.71 50.50 28.98
N GLY A 527 53.41 50.78 29.13
CA GLY A 527 52.47 50.58 30.25
C GLY A 527 51.17 51.42 30.09
N VAL A 528 50.44 51.64 31.20
CA VAL A 528 49.26 52.56 31.37
C VAL A 528 48.01 52.17 30.54
N GLU A 529 47.06 51.37 31.05
CA GLU A 529 46.06 51.60 32.14
C GLU A 529 44.86 52.49 31.78
N HIS A 530 43.65 51.90 31.86
CA HIS A 530 42.56 52.46 32.67
C HIS A 530 41.60 51.34 33.16
N ASP A 531 41.00 51.53 34.34
CA ASP A 531 40.44 50.42 35.13
C ASP A 531 38.96 50.06 34.83
N ARG A 532 38.74 48.74 34.79
CA ARG A 532 37.66 47.92 35.41
C ARG A 532 36.28 48.52 35.75
N SER A 533 35.25 47.90 35.18
CA SER A 533 34.15 47.18 35.89
C SER A 533 33.29 46.45 34.85
N GLY A 534 32.49 45.42 35.14
CA GLY A 534 32.29 44.69 36.39
C GLY A 534 31.11 43.70 36.26
N GLY A 535 31.31 42.55 35.61
CA GLY A 535 30.26 41.55 35.38
C GLY A 535 30.84 40.17 35.09
N GLY A 536 30.34 39.14 35.81
CA GLY A 536 30.90 37.79 35.74
C GLY A 536 30.54 37.03 34.47
N ILE A 537 31.48 36.20 33.99
CA ILE A 537 31.18 35.14 33.03
C ILE A 537 30.18 34.18 33.69
N PRO A 538 29.02 33.87 33.07
CA PRO A 538 28.10 32.88 33.63
C PRO A 538 28.78 31.51 33.74
N GLU A 539 28.63 30.81 34.87
CA GLU A 539 29.08 29.41 34.98
C GLU A 539 28.52 28.61 33.80
N THR A 540 29.36 27.78 33.16
CA THR A 540 28.88 26.78 32.22
C THR A 540 27.83 25.92 32.90
N PRO A 541 26.59 25.82 32.38
CA PRO A 541 25.53 25.09 33.07
C PRO A 541 25.95 23.64 33.25
N LYS A 542 25.99 23.19 34.51
CA LYS A 542 26.36 21.84 34.93
C LYS A 542 25.56 20.80 34.12
N ALA A 543 26.16 19.66 33.82
CA ALA A 543 25.66 18.65 32.87
C ALA A 543 24.44 17.83 33.38
N THR A 544 23.43 18.50 33.93
CA THR A 544 22.21 17.94 34.52
C THR A 544 20.96 18.20 33.66
N SER A 545 21.05 19.05 32.63
CA SER A 545 19.91 19.47 31.80
C SER A 545 19.45 18.44 30.76
N SER A 546 20.37 17.73 30.08
CA SER A 546 20.00 16.76 29.03
C SER A 546 19.12 15.62 29.56
N LYS A 547 19.49 15.05 30.71
CA LYS A 547 18.71 14.02 31.44
C LYS A 547 17.35 14.53 31.93
N ASN A 548 17.14 15.84 32.06
CA ASN A 548 15.81 16.40 32.34
C ASN A 548 14.93 16.51 31.09
N SER A 549 15.49 16.70 29.89
CA SER A 549 14.71 16.70 28.64
C SER A 549 14.14 15.32 28.27
N ALA A 550 14.82 14.23 28.64
CA ALA A 550 14.30 12.86 28.44
C ALA A 550 13.15 12.52 29.41
N ARG A 551 13.18 13.09 30.64
CA ARG A 551 12.20 12.82 31.71
C ARG A 551 10.78 13.33 31.43
N THR A 552 10.58 14.23 30.48
CA THR A 552 9.27 14.77 30.09
C THR A 552 8.65 14.08 28.87
N CYS A 553 9.32 13.09 28.28
CA CYS A 553 8.83 12.36 27.11
C CYS A 553 7.74 11.33 27.50
N PRO A 554 6.59 11.21 26.78
CA PRO A 554 5.48 10.34 27.17
C PRO A 554 5.80 8.85 27.36
N LEU A 555 6.91 8.37 26.79
CA LEU A 555 7.35 6.98 26.85
C LEU A 555 8.19 6.60 28.10
N HIS A 556 8.57 7.55 28.96
CA HIS A 556 9.75 7.39 29.84
C HIS A 556 9.51 6.75 31.23
N LYS A 557 8.28 6.48 31.71
CA LYS A 557 8.12 5.83 33.04
C LYS A 557 7.01 4.78 33.17
N ALA A 558 5.75 5.10 32.89
CA ALA A 558 4.64 4.19 33.20
C ALA A 558 4.47 3.00 32.22
N ARG A 559 5.34 2.85 31.21
CA ARG A 559 5.14 1.93 30.07
C ARG A 559 6.40 1.21 29.58
N LYS A 560 7.59 1.45 30.16
CA LYS A 560 8.83 0.79 29.71
C LYS A 560 8.71 -0.74 29.84
N ASP A 561 8.26 -1.20 31.00
CA ASP A 561 8.21 -2.63 31.34
C ASP A 561 7.12 -3.35 30.54
N ALA A 562 6.00 -2.67 30.27
CA ALA A 562 4.93 -3.17 29.41
C ALA A 562 5.39 -3.35 27.95
N LEU A 563 6.17 -2.40 27.41
CA LEU A 563 6.75 -2.51 26.07
C LEU A 563 7.81 -3.61 26.01
N ILE A 564 8.71 -3.69 27.00
CA ILE A 564 9.73 -4.73 27.07
C ILE A 564 9.06 -6.12 27.12
N ARG A 565 8.00 -6.30 27.93
CA ARG A 565 7.24 -7.55 27.96
C ARG A 565 6.64 -7.89 26.58
N GLU A 566 6.01 -6.94 25.91
CA GLU A 566 5.43 -7.15 24.57
C GLU A 566 6.50 -7.57 23.54
N PHE A 567 7.70 -6.98 23.61
CA PHE A 567 8.84 -7.36 22.76
C PHE A 567 9.48 -8.71 23.14
N HIS A 568 9.30 -9.20 24.37
CA HIS A 568 9.65 -10.58 24.73
C HIS A 568 8.61 -11.56 24.16
N GLU A 569 7.33 -11.32 24.44
CA GLU A 569 6.21 -12.22 24.15
C GLU A 569 5.91 -12.39 22.65
N ASN A 570 6.20 -11.37 21.82
CA ASN A 570 5.91 -11.40 20.38
C ASN A 570 7.19 -11.34 19.53
N ASP A 571 7.21 -12.03 18.39
CA ASP A 571 8.29 -11.95 17.39
C ASP A 571 8.08 -10.84 16.35
N VAL A 572 6.85 -10.36 16.19
CA VAL A 572 6.52 -9.14 15.44
C VAL A 572 5.71 -8.21 16.34
N THR A 573 6.07 -6.93 16.43
CA THR A 573 5.32 -5.93 17.20
C THR A 573 5.08 -4.66 16.38
N VAL A 574 3.83 -4.23 16.26
CA VAL A 574 3.48 -2.94 15.63
C VAL A 574 3.29 -1.89 16.73
N LEU A 575 4.16 -0.87 16.76
CA LEU A 575 4.16 0.19 17.77
C LEU A 575 3.69 1.52 17.18
N LEU A 576 2.51 1.96 17.60
CA LEU A 576 1.89 3.21 17.17
C LEU A 576 2.16 4.35 18.18
N GLY A 577 2.55 5.53 17.69
CA GLY A 577 2.73 6.72 18.53
C GLY A 577 3.28 7.92 17.77
N GLU A 578 2.67 9.09 17.98
CA GLU A 578 2.90 10.34 17.24
C GLU A 578 4.39 10.74 17.13
N THR A 579 4.78 11.42 16.04
CA THR A 579 6.15 11.93 15.85
C THR A 579 6.53 12.88 16.99
N GLY A 580 7.52 12.51 17.81
CA GLY A 580 7.91 13.24 19.02
C GLY A 580 7.57 12.52 20.34
N SER A 581 6.73 11.48 20.30
CA SER A 581 6.42 10.62 21.46
C SER A 581 7.61 9.82 22.02
N GLY A 582 8.72 9.75 21.28
CA GLY A 582 9.97 9.13 21.72
C GLY A 582 10.29 7.75 21.14
N LYS A 583 9.44 7.16 20.28
CA LYS A 583 9.62 5.79 19.72
C LYS A 583 11.07 5.52 19.29
N THR A 584 11.53 6.30 18.30
CA THR A 584 12.78 6.11 17.56
C THR A 584 14.04 6.31 18.40
N THR A 585 13.97 7.11 19.47
CA THR A 585 15.11 7.34 20.37
C THR A 585 15.10 6.37 21.54
N GLN A 586 13.95 6.17 22.21
CA GLN A 586 13.90 5.43 23.48
C GLN A 586 13.78 3.92 23.29
N VAL A 587 13.02 3.43 22.31
CA VAL A 587 12.77 1.97 22.18
C VAL A 587 14.05 1.17 21.84
N PRO A 588 14.95 1.62 20.94
CA PRO A 588 16.23 0.95 20.74
C PRO A 588 17.08 0.88 22.01
N GLN A 589 17.02 1.91 22.88
CA GLN A 589 17.70 1.91 24.17
C GLN A 589 17.05 0.90 25.14
N TYR A 590 15.72 0.81 25.19
CA TYR A 590 15.01 -0.16 26.05
C TYR A 590 15.26 -1.62 25.64
N LEU A 591 15.37 -1.90 24.34
CA LEU A 591 15.69 -3.23 23.80
C LEU A 591 17.15 -3.63 24.10
N LEU A 592 18.06 -2.66 24.14
CA LEU A 592 19.44 -2.88 24.57
C LEU A 592 19.50 -3.16 26.09
N ASP A 593 18.83 -2.33 26.90
CA ASP A 593 18.73 -2.47 28.36
C ASP A 593 18.15 -3.83 28.80
N SER A 594 17.13 -4.33 28.09
CA SER A 594 16.42 -5.57 28.42
C SER A 594 17.20 -6.85 28.11
N GLY A 595 18.30 -6.76 27.37
CA GLY A 595 19.04 -7.94 26.90
C GLY A 595 18.36 -8.70 25.74
N LEU A 596 17.23 -8.23 25.21
CA LEU A 596 16.60 -8.79 24.00
C LEU A 596 17.52 -8.81 22.78
N ALA A 597 18.48 -7.89 22.72
CA ALA A 597 19.51 -7.85 21.68
C ALA A 597 20.82 -8.55 22.07
N SER A 598 20.92 -9.24 23.22
CA SER A 598 22.17 -9.75 23.81
C SER A 598 23.05 -10.57 22.85
N SER A 599 22.44 -11.33 21.95
CA SER A 599 23.07 -12.16 20.92
C SER A 599 23.56 -11.43 19.66
N GLY A 600 23.34 -10.12 19.52
CA GLY A 600 23.66 -9.37 18.29
C GLY A 600 23.45 -7.86 18.38
N MET A 601 23.14 -7.25 17.24
CA MET A 601 22.82 -5.82 17.10
C MET A 601 21.31 -5.55 16.99
N ILE A 602 20.94 -4.30 17.24
CA ILE A 602 19.65 -3.70 16.90
C ILE A 602 19.86 -2.85 15.64
N ALA A 603 19.20 -3.20 14.54
CA ALA A 603 19.05 -2.31 13.39
C ALA A 603 17.86 -1.38 13.63
N VAL A 604 18.01 -0.09 13.29
CA VAL A 604 16.90 0.86 13.25
C VAL A 604 16.87 1.51 11.87
N THR A 605 15.93 1.11 11.03
CA THR A 605 15.84 1.64 9.67
C THR A 605 15.07 2.94 9.63
N GLN A 606 15.35 3.74 8.60
CA GLN A 606 14.77 5.04 8.34
C GLN A 606 14.69 5.24 6.81
N PRO A 607 13.60 5.82 6.27
CA PRO A 607 13.53 6.14 4.85
C PRO A 607 14.52 7.25 4.42
N ARG A 608 15.05 8.07 5.36
CA ARG A 608 15.79 9.30 5.06
C ARG A 608 17.20 9.34 5.69
N LYS A 609 18.25 9.62 4.88
CA LYS A 609 19.65 9.74 5.36
C LYS A 609 19.78 10.67 6.59
N VAL A 610 19.14 11.84 6.53
CA VAL A 610 19.24 12.89 7.57
C VAL A 610 18.59 12.46 8.89
N ALA A 611 17.53 11.63 8.84
CA ALA A 611 16.94 11.08 10.04
C ALA A 611 17.92 10.10 10.70
N ALA A 612 18.41 9.09 9.97
CA ALA A 612 19.35 8.10 10.51
C ALA A 612 20.60 8.72 11.18
N THR A 613 21.24 9.71 10.54
CA THR A 613 22.44 10.35 11.10
C THR A 613 22.15 11.25 12.31
N SER A 614 21.05 12.02 12.28
CA SER A 614 20.68 12.88 13.41
C SER A 614 20.16 12.09 14.62
N LEU A 615 19.44 10.99 14.39
CA LEU A 615 18.97 10.07 15.43
C LEU A 615 20.13 9.35 16.11
N ALA A 616 21.08 8.79 15.34
CA ALA A 616 22.30 8.20 15.90
C ALA A 616 23.10 9.21 16.74
N THR A 617 23.23 10.44 16.25
CA THR A 617 23.90 11.53 16.98
C THR A 617 23.17 11.90 18.28
N ARG A 618 21.84 11.97 18.25
CA ARG A 618 21.01 12.26 19.42
C ARG A 618 21.08 11.16 20.47
N VAL A 619 20.98 9.89 20.06
CA VAL A 619 20.97 8.75 21.00
C VAL A 619 22.38 8.45 21.53
N ALA A 620 23.43 8.66 20.74
CA ALA A 620 24.80 8.66 21.25
C ALA A 620 24.98 9.73 22.35
N ALA A 621 24.44 10.93 22.18
CA ALA A 621 24.49 11.99 23.19
C ALA A 621 23.65 11.67 24.44
N GLU A 622 22.47 11.03 24.31
CA GLU A 622 21.67 10.56 25.46
C GLU A 622 22.41 9.49 26.27
N GLN A 623 23.08 8.56 25.58
CA GLN A 623 23.94 7.52 26.17
C GLN A 623 25.31 8.03 26.64
N ASN A 624 25.69 9.28 26.33
CA ASN A 624 26.99 9.89 26.65
C ASN A 624 28.19 9.18 25.98
N VAL A 625 27.96 8.61 24.79
CA VAL A 625 28.97 7.91 23.96
C VAL A 625 29.28 8.70 22.68
N LYS A 626 30.35 8.31 21.97
CA LYS A 626 30.66 8.87 20.64
C LYS A 626 29.94 8.08 19.55
N VAL A 627 29.41 8.77 18.53
CA VAL A 627 28.87 8.13 17.33
C VAL A 627 29.94 7.25 16.69
N GLY A 628 29.60 6.00 16.37
CA GLY A 628 30.51 4.97 15.88
C GLY A 628 31.07 4.02 16.95
N SER A 629 30.85 4.31 18.24
CA SER A 629 31.03 3.31 19.32
C SER A 629 29.74 2.51 19.52
N LEU A 630 29.18 2.46 20.74
CA LEU A 630 27.95 1.74 21.10
C LEU A 630 26.75 2.07 20.18
N VAL A 631 26.63 3.33 19.75
CA VAL A 631 25.60 3.82 18.83
C VAL A 631 26.29 4.31 17.57
N GLY A 632 25.87 3.79 16.41
CA GLY A 632 26.44 4.11 15.10
C GLY A 632 25.38 4.29 14.02
N TYR A 633 25.82 4.61 12.80
CA TYR A 633 24.95 4.66 11.63
C TYR A 633 25.57 4.13 10.34
N SER A 634 24.73 3.78 9.37
CA SER A 634 25.13 3.51 7.98
C SER A 634 24.10 4.06 7.00
N VAL A 635 24.53 4.93 6.08
CA VAL A 635 23.71 5.46 4.99
C VAL A 635 24.47 5.32 3.67
N ARG A 636 23.78 5.34 2.53
CA ARG A 636 24.44 5.23 1.22
C ARG A 636 25.52 6.33 1.09
N PHE A 637 26.78 5.90 1.00
CA PHE A 637 28.01 6.71 0.95
C PHE A 637 28.53 7.35 2.26
N ASP A 638 28.01 7.01 3.44
CA ASP A 638 28.62 7.41 4.74
C ASP A 638 28.27 6.43 5.87
N GLU A 639 29.27 5.83 6.51
CA GLU A 639 29.09 4.89 7.63
C GLU A 639 30.00 5.25 8.81
N ARG A 640 29.40 5.23 10.01
CA ARG A 640 30.05 5.45 11.31
C ARG A 640 29.60 4.35 12.26
N SER A 641 30.21 3.18 12.15
CA SER A 641 29.99 2.00 12.98
C SER A 641 31.34 1.38 13.38
N SER A 642 31.33 0.45 14.33
CA SER A 642 32.48 -0.36 14.71
C SER A 642 32.03 -1.70 15.31
N SER A 643 32.99 -2.56 15.68
CA SER A 643 32.71 -3.79 16.43
C SER A 643 32.12 -3.56 17.83
N GLU A 644 32.11 -2.32 18.33
CA GLU A 644 31.44 -1.95 19.59
C GLU A 644 29.96 -1.55 19.38
N THR A 645 29.53 -1.33 18.14
CA THR A 645 28.16 -0.87 17.84
C THR A 645 27.13 -1.93 18.18
N ARG A 646 26.11 -1.53 18.95
CA ARG A 646 24.97 -2.36 19.34
C ARG A 646 23.63 -1.80 18.87
N ILE A 647 23.53 -0.48 18.67
CA ILE A 647 22.41 0.17 17.99
C ILE A 647 22.94 0.83 16.71
N LYS A 648 22.49 0.36 15.54
CA LYS A 648 22.91 0.87 14.23
C LYS A 648 21.71 1.47 13.50
N TYR A 649 21.64 2.80 13.45
CA TYR A 649 20.64 3.52 12.65
C TYR A 649 21.03 3.49 11.17
N MET A 650 20.13 3.18 10.26
CA MET A 650 20.50 3.08 8.85
C MET A 650 19.37 3.46 7.90
N THR A 651 19.70 3.81 6.67
CA THR A 651 18.66 3.90 5.62
C THR A 651 18.20 2.52 5.19
N ASP A 652 16.92 2.35 4.84
CA ASP A 652 16.35 1.07 4.38
C ASP A 652 17.19 0.40 3.26
N GLY A 653 17.75 1.20 2.34
CA GLY A 653 18.63 0.70 1.28
C GLY A 653 19.99 0.18 1.72
N MET A 654 20.43 0.42 2.96
CA MET A 654 21.66 -0.17 3.51
C MET A 654 21.41 -1.54 4.13
N ILE A 655 20.29 -1.77 4.82
CA ILE A 655 19.94 -3.12 5.29
C ILE A 655 19.65 -4.05 4.11
N VAL A 656 19.00 -3.55 3.05
CA VAL A 656 18.81 -4.30 1.79
C VAL A 656 20.14 -4.59 1.08
N ARG A 657 21.18 -3.76 1.26
CA ARG A 657 22.54 -4.09 0.80
C ARG A 657 23.23 -5.12 1.70
N GLU A 658 23.00 -5.08 3.02
CA GLU A 658 23.53 -6.11 3.92
C GLU A 658 22.94 -7.50 3.63
N LEU A 659 21.67 -7.60 3.20
CA LEU A 659 21.04 -8.85 2.72
C LEU A 659 21.84 -9.58 1.63
N MET A 660 22.51 -8.84 0.74
CA MET A 660 23.35 -9.44 -0.33
C MET A 660 24.58 -10.17 0.22
N SER A 661 24.99 -9.85 1.45
CA SER A 661 26.19 -10.39 2.11
C SER A 661 25.86 -11.30 3.30
N ASP A 662 24.66 -11.17 3.84
CA ASP A 662 24.14 -11.85 5.03
C ASP A 662 22.62 -11.99 4.82
N PRO A 663 22.15 -12.93 3.96
CA PRO A 663 20.74 -13.03 3.60
C PRO A 663 19.82 -13.31 4.78
N LEU A 664 20.35 -13.87 5.87
CA LEU A 664 19.64 -14.12 7.11
C LEU A 664 19.68 -12.93 8.09
N LEU A 665 20.42 -11.84 7.80
CA LEU A 665 20.69 -10.74 8.76
C LEU A 665 21.21 -11.24 10.11
N SER A 666 22.04 -12.28 10.11
CA SER A 666 22.52 -13.02 11.29
C SER A 666 23.15 -12.13 12.37
N LYS A 667 23.75 -10.99 11.98
CA LYS A 667 24.31 -9.96 12.88
C LYS A 667 23.27 -9.28 13.78
N TYR A 668 21.99 -9.30 13.41
CA TYR A 668 20.93 -8.53 14.07
C TYR A 668 19.94 -9.46 14.78
N SER A 669 19.72 -9.26 16.08
CA SER A 669 18.67 -9.97 16.85
C SER A 669 17.33 -9.24 16.76
N VAL A 670 17.36 -7.92 16.56
CA VAL A 670 16.16 -7.09 16.41
C VAL A 670 16.33 -6.16 15.21
N VAL A 671 15.32 -6.11 14.35
CA VAL A 671 15.20 -5.09 13.28
C VAL A 671 13.98 -4.23 13.55
N ILE A 672 14.21 -2.95 13.81
CA ILE A 672 13.18 -1.92 13.86
C ILE A 672 13.02 -1.31 12.47
N VAL A 673 11.81 -1.38 11.91
CA VAL A 673 11.41 -0.62 10.72
C VAL A 673 10.60 0.58 11.21
N ASP A 674 11.24 1.75 11.33
CA ASP A 674 10.60 2.97 11.85
C ASP A 674 10.25 3.98 10.74
N GLU A 675 9.30 4.86 11.05
CA GLU A 675 8.57 5.69 10.10
C GLU A 675 7.99 4.85 8.93
N ALA A 676 7.53 3.62 9.23
CA ALA A 676 6.96 2.69 8.25
C ALA A 676 5.72 3.24 7.50
N HIS A 677 5.16 4.33 8.02
CA HIS A 677 4.10 5.13 7.41
C HIS A 677 4.60 6.12 6.33
N GLU A 678 5.88 6.09 5.94
CA GLU A 678 6.37 6.71 4.69
C GLU A 678 6.20 5.81 3.45
N ARG A 679 6.01 4.49 3.64
CA ARG A 679 5.68 3.49 2.60
C ARG A 679 6.53 3.59 1.33
N SER A 680 7.85 3.70 1.53
CA SER A 680 8.81 3.70 0.43
C SER A 680 8.97 2.30 -0.15
N LEU A 681 9.38 2.20 -1.41
CA LEU A 681 9.63 0.93 -2.08
C LEU A 681 10.59 0.05 -1.25
N ARG A 682 11.59 0.67 -0.62
CA ARG A 682 12.60 -0.05 0.18
C ARG A 682 12.05 -0.52 1.52
N THR A 683 11.13 0.23 2.12
CA THR A 683 10.46 -0.14 3.36
C THR A 683 9.56 -1.36 3.14
N ASP A 684 8.78 -1.38 2.06
CA ASP A 684 7.87 -2.48 1.70
C ASP A 684 8.63 -3.76 1.36
N LEU A 685 9.68 -3.65 0.52
CA LEU A 685 10.56 -4.77 0.18
C LEU A 685 11.31 -5.32 1.40
N LEU A 686 11.73 -4.44 2.31
CA LEU A 686 12.36 -4.84 3.57
C LEU A 686 11.39 -5.61 4.46
N ILE A 687 10.16 -5.12 4.67
CA ILE A 687 9.14 -5.82 5.48
C ILE A 687 8.86 -7.21 4.90
N SER A 688 8.69 -7.29 3.58
CA SER A 688 8.47 -8.55 2.84
C SER A 688 9.65 -9.52 3.02
N ASN A 689 10.88 -9.02 2.97
CA ASN A 689 12.10 -9.80 3.21
C ASN A 689 12.23 -10.27 4.65
N LEU A 690 12.01 -9.39 5.63
CA LEU A 690 12.09 -9.70 7.06
C LEU A 690 11.10 -10.82 7.43
N LYS A 691 9.91 -10.85 6.83
CA LYS A 691 8.93 -11.93 6.98
C LYS A 691 9.50 -13.31 6.56
N VAL A 692 10.17 -13.38 5.42
CA VAL A 692 10.84 -14.60 4.92
C VAL A 692 12.01 -15.00 5.83
N ILE A 693 12.85 -14.04 6.22
CA ILE A 693 14.05 -14.26 7.02
C ILE A 693 13.73 -14.69 8.45
N GLN A 694 12.72 -14.08 9.07
CA GLN A 694 12.24 -14.46 10.38
C GLN A 694 11.70 -15.89 10.37
N LYS A 695 10.97 -16.29 9.32
CA LYS A 695 10.51 -17.68 9.18
C LYS A 695 11.69 -18.65 9.13
N GLN A 696 12.68 -18.38 8.29
CA GLN A 696 13.90 -19.20 8.15
C GLN A 696 14.76 -19.28 9.43
N ARG A 697 14.70 -18.29 10.33
CA ARG A 697 15.46 -18.25 11.60
C ARG A 697 14.70 -18.80 12.80
N ASN A 698 13.38 -18.59 12.85
CA ASN A 698 12.56 -18.90 14.02
C ASN A 698 11.78 -20.22 13.86
N ASP A 699 11.63 -20.75 12.64
CA ASP A 699 11.00 -22.07 12.38
C ASP A 699 12.06 -23.21 12.35
N PRO A 700 12.01 -24.17 13.30
CA PRO A 700 12.98 -25.27 13.35
C PRO A 700 12.92 -26.25 12.16
N GLU A 701 11.83 -26.28 11.37
CA GLU A 701 11.74 -27.14 10.18
C GLU A 701 12.26 -26.43 8.93
N GLU A 702 12.10 -25.10 8.79
CA GLU A 702 12.74 -24.37 7.67
C GLU A 702 14.24 -24.13 7.89
N ALA A 703 14.68 -24.00 9.14
CA ALA A 703 16.11 -23.99 9.48
C ALA A 703 16.84 -25.29 9.06
N LYS A 704 16.10 -26.40 8.88
CA LYS A 704 16.59 -27.61 8.20
C LYS A 704 16.46 -27.43 6.68
N GLY A 705 17.41 -26.73 6.09
CA GLY A 705 17.60 -26.75 4.63
C GLY A 705 17.73 -28.18 4.08
N LYS A 706 17.61 -28.37 2.76
CA LYS A 706 17.50 -29.69 2.08
C LYS A 706 18.69 -30.67 2.22
N GLY A 707 19.63 -30.45 3.15
CA GLY A 707 20.73 -31.35 3.48
C GLY A 707 20.60 -31.96 4.89
N LYS A 708 21.01 -33.22 5.06
CA LYS A 708 20.88 -33.98 6.32
C LYS A 708 21.91 -33.59 7.41
N GLY A 709 21.92 -32.32 7.81
CA GLY A 709 22.68 -31.82 8.96
C GLY A 709 21.83 -31.66 10.22
N LYS A 710 22.47 -31.57 11.40
CA LYS A 710 21.80 -30.99 12.57
C LYS A 710 21.71 -29.48 12.34
N ALA A 711 20.50 -28.95 12.20
CA ALA A 711 20.29 -27.51 12.15
C ALA A 711 20.65 -26.89 13.52
N GLU A 712 21.66 -26.02 13.52
CA GLU A 712 21.97 -25.15 14.66
C GLU A 712 21.07 -23.91 14.54
N VAL A 713 20.25 -23.63 15.55
CA VAL A 713 19.25 -22.55 15.47
C VAL A 713 19.97 -21.21 15.46
N VAL A 714 20.05 -20.59 14.29
CA VAL A 714 20.61 -19.26 14.10
C VAL A 714 19.75 -18.27 14.90
N ASN A 715 20.39 -17.60 15.88
CA ASN A 715 19.89 -16.45 16.66
C ASN A 715 18.50 -15.95 16.21
N PRO A 716 17.41 -16.15 16.97
CA PRO A 716 16.07 -15.74 16.54
C PRO A 716 15.98 -14.25 16.19
N LEU A 717 15.15 -13.92 15.20
CA LEU A 717 14.90 -12.54 14.75
C LEU A 717 13.59 -12.01 15.32
N LYS A 718 13.61 -10.82 15.93
CA LYS A 718 12.41 -10.05 16.24
C LYS A 718 12.29 -8.81 15.33
N ILE A 719 11.07 -8.51 14.91
CA ILE A 719 10.73 -7.38 14.01
C ILE A 719 9.84 -6.40 14.78
N ILE A 720 10.16 -5.11 14.73
CA ILE A 720 9.32 -4.08 15.35
C ILE A 720 9.01 -3.00 14.30
N ILE A 721 7.75 -2.85 13.94
CA ILE A 721 7.27 -1.89 12.94
C ILE A 721 6.74 -0.67 13.70
N MET A 722 7.36 0.50 13.51
CA MET A 722 6.99 1.72 14.22
C MET A 722 6.30 2.73 13.29
N SER A 723 5.18 3.28 13.76
CA SER A 723 4.32 4.20 13.00
C SER A 723 3.81 5.38 13.84
N ALA A 724 3.41 6.47 13.20
CA ALA A 724 2.95 7.69 13.86
C ALA A 724 1.43 7.73 14.14
N THR A 725 0.63 6.87 13.50
CA THR A 725 -0.84 7.01 13.40
C THR A 725 -1.60 5.79 13.90
N LEU A 726 -2.90 5.98 14.23
CA LEU A 726 -3.70 5.06 15.04
C LEU A 726 -4.54 4.04 14.23
N ASP A 727 -4.46 4.08 12.90
CA ASP A 727 -5.24 3.26 11.96
C ASP A 727 -4.27 2.60 10.95
N ALA A 728 -4.00 1.33 11.17
CA ALA A 728 -2.75 0.70 10.72
C ALA A 728 -2.77 0.17 9.28
N GLU A 729 -3.93 0.12 8.60
CA GLU A 729 -4.05 -0.54 7.29
C GLU A 729 -4.11 0.42 6.09
N LYS A 730 -4.30 1.73 6.28
CA LYS A 730 -4.45 2.70 5.16
C LYS A 730 -3.65 4.01 5.27
N PHE A 731 -2.90 4.24 6.34
CA PHE A 731 -2.39 5.58 6.69
C PHE A 731 -1.01 5.99 6.14
N ALA A 732 -0.32 5.09 5.44
CA ALA A 732 1.12 5.20 5.19
C ALA A 732 1.54 6.18 4.06
N LYS A 733 0.77 7.24 3.80
CA LYS A 733 0.87 7.98 2.53
C LYS A 733 0.51 9.46 2.64
N PHE A 734 1.29 10.19 3.41
CA PHE A 734 1.35 11.64 3.30
C PHE A 734 2.73 12.14 3.70
N PHE A 735 3.63 12.42 2.77
CA PHE A 735 4.67 13.41 2.98
C PHE A 735 5.10 13.92 1.55
N SER A 736 5.07 15.19 1.15
CA SER A 736 4.76 16.43 1.91
C SER A 736 4.98 17.77 1.09
N GLY A 737 4.66 18.95 1.66
CA GLY A 737 5.19 20.33 1.39
C GLY A 737 5.03 21.11 0.04
N ILE A 738 5.56 22.35 -0.01
CA ILE A 738 5.53 23.31 -1.16
C ILE A 738 6.16 22.71 -2.42
N PRO A 739 5.72 23.04 -3.66
CA PRO A 739 5.99 22.23 -4.85
C PRO A 739 7.47 22.07 -5.25
N GLY A 740 8.42 22.89 -4.79
CA GLY A 740 9.82 22.74 -5.18
C GLY A 740 10.76 23.84 -4.71
N GLN A 741 12.03 23.71 -5.09
CA GLN A 741 13.06 24.71 -4.80
C GLN A 741 12.74 26.07 -5.43
N GLU A 742 12.42 26.09 -6.73
CA GLU A 742 12.07 27.30 -7.49
C GLU A 742 10.83 28.00 -6.90
N ASP A 743 9.80 27.23 -6.55
CA ASP A 743 8.58 27.74 -5.91
C ASP A 743 8.86 28.40 -4.54
N ILE A 744 9.81 27.84 -3.79
CA ILE A 744 10.23 28.37 -2.48
C ILE A 744 11.10 29.61 -2.63
N GLU A 745 12.09 29.61 -3.53
CA GLU A 745 13.00 30.75 -3.72
C GLU A 745 12.25 31.96 -4.33
N SER A 746 11.25 31.72 -5.18
CA SER A 746 10.33 32.77 -5.65
C SER A 746 9.44 33.31 -4.54
N LEU A 747 8.99 32.46 -3.60
CA LEU A 747 8.19 32.88 -2.45
C LEU A 747 9.04 33.60 -1.38
N GLU A 748 10.29 33.18 -1.18
CA GLU A 748 11.27 33.83 -0.30
C GLU A 748 11.51 35.27 -0.74
N LYS A 749 11.85 35.48 -2.02
CA LYS A 749 12.00 36.82 -2.63
C LYS A 749 10.72 37.65 -2.52
N SER A 750 9.55 37.05 -2.72
CA SER A 750 8.27 37.74 -2.60
C SER A 750 8.02 38.23 -1.16
N ILE A 751 8.24 37.36 -0.16
CA ILE A 751 8.03 37.70 1.25
C ILE A 751 9.10 38.69 1.73
N GLU A 752 10.35 38.61 1.27
CA GLU A 752 11.35 39.65 1.53
C GLU A 752 10.91 41.03 1.04
N LEU A 753 10.28 41.09 -0.14
CA LEU A 753 9.85 42.35 -0.75
C LEU A 753 8.66 42.94 0.01
N PHE A 754 7.68 42.11 0.41
CA PHE A 754 6.59 42.54 1.29
C PHE A 754 7.04 42.86 2.73
N ALA A 755 8.03 42.15 3.28
CA ALA A 755 8.57 42.43 4.62
C ALA A 755 9.17 43.84 4.71
N LYS A 756 9.83 44.29 3.65
CA LYS A 756 10.36 45.67 3.50
C LYS A 756 9.27 46.75 3.39
N GLN A 757 8.01 46.36 3.22
CA GLN A 757 6.84 47.25 3.13
C GLN A 757 5.95 47.22 4.39
N LEU A 758 6.31 46.43 5.41
CA LEU A 758 5.55 46.37 6.66
C LEU A 758 5.71 47.68 7.47
N PRO A 759 4.69 48.09 8.26
CA PRO A 759 4.80 49.29 9.10
C PRO A 759 5.94 49.17 10.13
N PRO A 760 6.63 50.28 10.49
CA PRO A 760 7.79 50.26 11.39
C PRO A 760 7.49 49.79 12.83
N ASN A 761 6.22 49.66 13.20
CA ASN A 761 5.77 49.19 14.51
C ASN A 761 5.48 47.66 14.53
N CYS A 762 5.94 46.90 13.53
CA CYS A 762 5.73 45.45 13.45
C CYS A 762 6.94 44.63 13.96
N MET A 763 6.80 43.30 13.95
CA MET A 763 7.92 42.38 14.14
C MET A 763 8.60 42.09 12.80
N ASP A 764 9.94 42.06 12.81
CA ASP A 764 10.75 41.64 11.66
C ASP A 764 10.38 40.22 11.19
N VAL A 765 10.62 39.89 9.92
CA VAL A 765 10.39 38.56 9.36
C VAL A 765 11.72 37.84 9.08
N LEU A 766 12.05 36.85 9.92
CA LEU A 766 13.18 35.95 9.66
C LEU A 766 12.74 34.80 8.75
N LEU A 767 13.10 34.88 7.48
CA LEU A 767 12.89 33.78 6.53
C LEU A 767 13.90 32.64 6.77
N CYS A 768 13.41 31.41 6.64
CA CYS A 768 14.19 30.18 6.72
C CYS A 768 13.62 29.17 5.71
N THR A 769 14.39 28.86 4.66
CA THR A 769 14.03 27.82 3.69
C THR A 769 14.40 26.42 4.18
N MET A 770 13.64 25.40 3.76
CA MET A 770 13.98 23.99 4.00
C MET A 770 13.57 23.07 2.84
N TYR A 771 14.55 22.62 2.07
CA TYR A 771 14.34 21.66 0.98
C TYR A 771 15.53 20.72 0.71
N ALA A 772 15.26 19.62 -0.02
CA ALA A 772 16.15 18.43 -0.05
C ALA A 772 17.56 18.70 -0.60
N SER A 773 17.70 19.58 -1.58
CA SER A 773 18.99 20.00 -2.16
C SER A 773 19.81 20.94 -1.24
N GLN A 774 19.23 21.50 -0.18
CA GLN A 774 19.94 22.44 0.70
C GLN A 774 21.02 21.77 1.55
N ALA A 775 22.10 22.52 1.81
CA ALA A 775 23.19 22.08 2.68
C ALA A 775 22.68 21.85 4.12
N PRO A 776 23.16 20.82 4.85
CA PRO A 776 22.66 20.52 6.20
C PRO A 776 22.79 21.69 7.19
N GLY A 777 23.84 22.51 7.07
CA GLY A 777 24.03 23.72 7.86
C GLY A 777 23.07 24.88 7.55
N HIS A 778 22.33 24.84 6.43
CA HIS A 778 21.21 25.75 6.17
C HIS A 778 19.93 25.24 6.84
N ASN A 779 19.59 23.96 6.67
CA ASN A 779 18.47 23.33 7.38
C ASN A 779 18.64 23.43 8.91
N ALA A 780 19.87 23.44 9.42
CA ALA A 780 20.17 23.69 10.84
C ALA A 780 19.66 25.06 11.35
N LYS A 781 19.64 26.11 10.52
CA LYS A 781 19.15 27.45 10.93
C LYS A 781 17.70 27.43 11.40
N VAL A 782 16.88 26.55 10.82
CA VAL A 782 15.45 26.39 11.13
C VAL A 782 15.22 26.10 12.63
N PHE A 783 16.15 25.39 13.27
CA PHE A 783 16.07 24.98 14.69
C PHE A 783 16.61 26.03 15.68
N ASN A 784 17.31 27.07 15.23
CA ASN A 784 17.82 28.12 16.11
C ASN A 784 16.67 28.86 16.81
N PRO A 785 16.85 29.37 18.05
CA PRO A 785 15.88 30.26 18.67
C PRO A 785 15.54 31.46 17.78
N THR A 786 14.28 31.88 17.76
CA THR A 786 13.86 33.09 17.04
C THR A 786 14.36 34.33 17.80
N PRO A 787 14.94 35.35 17.14
CA PRO A 787 15.36 36.59 17.79
C PRO A 787 14.19 37.37 18.43
N GLN A 788 14.52 38.27 19.36
CA GLN A 788 13.54 39.19 19.95
C GLN A 788 12.97 40.16 18.88
N ASN A 789 11.70 40.53 19.03
CA ASN A 789 10.92 41.30 18.05
C ASN A 789 10.88 40.72 16.61
N THR A 790 11.16 39.42 16.43
CA THR A 790 11.16 38.78 15.11
C THR A 790 10.17 37.62 15.05
N ARG A 791 9.47 37.47 13.91
CA ARG A 791 8.68 36.29 13.56
C ARG A 791 9.45 35.44 12.56
N LYS A 792 9.75 34.18 12.91
CA LYS A 792 10.33 33.23 11.95
C LYS A 792 9.26 32.72 10.99
N CYS A 793 9.52 32.83 9.68
CA CYS A 793 8.71 32.24 8.62
C CYS A 793 9.51 31.11 7.96
N ILE A 794 8.92 29.91 7.90
CA ILE A 794 9.63 28.71 7.44
C ILE A 794 9.02 28.24 6.12
N LEU A 795 9.76 28.40 5.02
CA LEU A 795 9.33 28.01 3.69
C LEU A 795 9.86 26.61 3.38
N ALA A 796 9.00 25.61 3.58
CA ALA A 796 9.39 24.21 3.50
C ALA A 796 8.77 23.49 2.28
N THR A 797 9.62 22.71 1.61
CA THR A 797 9.13 21.55 0.85
C THR A 797 8.71 20.48 1.84
N ASN A 798 8.70 19.23 1.38
CA ASN A 798 8.19 18.08 2.06
C ASN A 798 8.75 17.89 3.50
N ILE A 799 10.02 18.24 3.73
CA ILE A 799 10.77 17.89 4.94
C ILE A 799 10.13 18.32 6.28
N ALA A 800 9.43 19.46 6.36
CA ALA A 800 8.91 19.99 7.65
C ALA A 800 7.72 19.20 8.23
N GLU A 801 6.99 18.50 7.37
CA GLU A 801 5.65 18.01 7.64
C GLU A 801 5.64 16.64 8.33
N THR A 802 6.77 15.94 8.24
CA THR A 802 6.94 14.52 8.59
C THR A 802 8.11 14.33 9.56
N SER A 803 9.31 14.03 9.09
CA SER A 803 10.39 13.46 9.89
C SER A 803 11.18 14.49 10.74
N ILE A 804 10.70 15.74 10.86
CA ILE A 804 11.33 16.81 11.63
C ILE A 804 10.31 17.54 12.53
N THR A 805 10.63 17.69 13.81
CA THR A 805 9.92 18.63 14.71
C THR A 805 10.70 19.93 14.79
N ILE A 806 10.05 21.05 14.48
CA ILE A 806 10.63 22.39 14.58
C ILE A 806 9.98 23.10 15.78
N PRO A 807 10.75 23.59 16.77
CA PRO A 807 10.18 24.29 17.92
C PRO A 807 9.64 25.68 17.55
N GLY A 808 8.66 26.17 18.30
CA GLY A 808 8.03 27.48 18.13
C GLY A 808 6.98 27.59 17.02
N VAL A 809 6.64 26.51 16.31
CA VAL A 809 5.65 26.53 15.22
C VAL A 809 4.21 26.58 15.79
N LYS A 810 3.57 27.75 15.70
CA LYS A 810 2.15 27.97 16.06
C LYS A 810 1.23 28.29 14.89
N TYR A 811 1.77 28.49 13.69
CA TYR A 811 1.03 28.86 12.49
C TYR A 811 1.50 28.00 11.32
N VAL A 812 0.56 27.41 10.61
CA VAL A 812 0.78 26.65 9.37
C VAL A 812 -0.07 27.26 8.27
N ILE A 813 0.51 27.42 7.09
CA ILE A 813 -0.20 27.77 5.86
C ILE A 813 -0.09 26.56 4.93
N ASP A 814 -1.23 26.03 4.51
CA ASP A 814 -1.34 24.81 3.73
C ASP A 814 -1.91 25.11 2.33
N THR A 815 -1.08 24.93 1.31
CA THR A 815 -1.42 25.18 -0.10
C THR A 815 -2.29 24.11 -0.76
N GLY A 816 -2.55 22.98 -0.09
CA GLY A 816 -3.32 21.87 -0.68
C GLY A 816 -2.56 21.05 -1.73
N LYS A 817 -1.30 21.39 -2.04
CA LYS A 817 -0.48 20.73 -3.08
C LYS A 817 0.84 20.14 -2.54
N CYS A 818 1.47 19.31 -3.38
CA CYS A 818 2.87 18.87 -3.33
C CYS A 818 3.36 18.50 -4.75
N LYS A 819 4.68 18.38 -5.00
CA LYS A 819 5.19 17.62 -6.16
C LYS A 819 5.50 16.19 -5.73
N GLU A 820 4.96 15.23 -6.47
CA GLU A 820 5.17 13.81 -6.28
C GLU A 820 6.05 13.25 -7.41
N LYS A 821 7.00 12.40 -7.05
CA LYS A 821 7.83 11.68 -8.03
C LYS A 821 7.05 10.46 -8.53
N ARG A 822 6.83 10.40 -9.85
CA ARG A 822 6.12 9.32 -10.55
C ARG A 822 6.90 8.89 -11.79
N TYR A 823 7.14 7.59 -11.92
CA TYR A 823 7.76 6.96 -13.08
C TYR A 823 6.73 6.78 -14.20
N LEU A 824 7.14 7.04 -15.44
CA LEU A 824 6.32 6.90 -16.65
C LEU A 824 6.95 5.84 -17.56
N ALA A 825 6.45 4.60 -17.44
CA ALA A 825 6.95 3.44 -18.18
C ALA A 825 6.36 3.29 -19.61
N ARG A 826 5.13 3.77 -19.84
CA ARG A 826 4.39 3.54 -21.09
C ARG A 826 4.88 4.46 -22.22
N ASN A 827 5.19 3.89 -23.38
CA ASN A 827 5.63 4.53 -24.63
C ASN A 827 7.00 5.27 -24.60
N THR A 828 7.73 5.19 -23.50
CA THR A 828 8.93 6.02 -23.17
C THR A 828 10.28 5.29 -23.26
N GLY A 829 10.29 4.06 -23.78
CA GLY A 829 11.51 3.23 -23.89
C GLY A 829 11.84 2.54 -22.56
N GLY A 830 12.90 2.99 -21.87
CA GLY A 830 13.28 2.49 -20.54
C GLY A 830 12.50 3.12 -19.38
N GLY A 831 11.45 3.88 -19.68
CA GLY A 831 10.74 4.74 -18.72
C GLY A 831 11.59 5.92 -18.23
N PHE A 832 10.94 6.89 -17.57
CA PHE A 832 11.66 7.94 -16.85
C PHE A 832 10.85 8.48 -15.66
N ASP A 833 11.55 9.08 -14.71
CA ASP A 833 10.95 9.72 -13.54
C ASP A 833 10.54 11.17 -13.85
N THR A 834 9.33 11.56 -13.46
CA THR A 834 8.88 12.96 -13.51
C THR A 834 8.35 13.45 -12.16
N LEU A 835 8.40 14.76 -11.94
CA LEU A 835 7.83 15.43 -10.77
C LEU A 835 6.51 16.10 -11.15
N MET A 836 5.38 15.48 -10.77
CA MET A 836 4.05 16.02 -11.05
C MET A 836 3.53 16.78 -9.83
N THR A 837 3.04 18.01 -10.03
CA THR A 837 2.25 18.69 -9.00
C THR A 837 0.92 17.95 -8.82
N ARG A 838 0.58 17.59 -7.59
CA ARG A 838 -0.64 16.88 -7.20
C ARG A 838 -1.31 17.55 -6.01
N ASP A 839 -2.60 17.28 -5.88
CA ASP A 839 -3.37 17.55 -4.67
C ASP A 839 -2.97 16.63 -3.53
N ILE A 840 -3.06 17.16 -2.32
CA ILE A 840 -2.84 16.39 -1.09
C ILE A 840 -4.11 15.62 -0.69
N THR A 841 -4.04 14.91 0.44
CA THR A 841 -5.05 13.95 0.93
C THR A 841 -5.73 14.45 2.21
N LYS A 842 -6.69 13.72 2.79
CA LYS A 842 -7.26 14.10 4.09
C LYS A 842 -6.28 13.90 5.24
N SER A 843 -5.60 12.75 5.27
CA SER A 843 -4.48 12.54 6.19
C SER A 843 -3.39 13.60 6.01
N SER A 844 -3.36 14.24 4.83
CA SER A 844 -2.49 15.38 4.56
C SER A 844 -2.81 16.65 5.34
N ALA A 845 -3.99 17.20 5.07
CA ALA A 845 -4.45 18.42 5.70
C ALA A 845 -4.45 18.32 7.25
N MET A 846 -4.47 17.10 7.79
CA MET A 846 -4.34 16.79 9.22
C MET A 846 -2.90 16.89 9.74
N GLN A 847 -1.90 16.18 9.18
CA GLN A 847 -0.55 16.24 9.77
C GLN A 847 0.17 17.57 9.52
N ARG A 848 -0.19 18.34 8.47
CA ARG A 848 0.18 19.76 8.32
C ARG A 848 -0.32 20.57 9.51
N ALA A 849 -1.63 20.53 9.79
CA ALA A 849 -2.22 21.21 10.94
C ALA A 849 -1.58 20.77 12.27
N GLY A 850 -1.30 19.48 12.42
CA GLY A 850 -0.61 18.90 13.59
C GLY A 850 0.83 19.38 13.81
N ARG A 851 1.44 20.18 12.92
CA ARG A 851 2.70 20.89 13.21
C ARG A 851 2.49 22.14 14.06
N ALA A 852 1.33 22.80 13.97
CA ALA A 852 0.99 23.98 14.77
C ALA A 852 0.61 23.66 16.24
N GLY A 853 0.24 22.40 16.53
CA GLY A 853 -0.27 21.97 17.85
C GLY A 853 0.78 21.44 18.83
N ARG A 854 2.08 21.43 18.47
CA ARG A 854 3.10 20.62 19.18
C ARG A 854 3.56 21.18 20.52
N GLU A 855 3.46 22.49 20.71
CA GLU A 855 3.89 23.20 21.93
C GLU A 855 2.71 23.93 22.61
N GLY A 856 1.47 23.63 22.20
CA GLY A 856 0.24 24.29 22.65
C GLY A 856 -0.69 24.59 21.48
N ALA A 857 -1.74 25.38 21.73
CA ALA A 857 -2.69 25.78 20.69
C ALA A 857 -2.03 26.63 19.58
N GLY A 858 -2.45 26.37 18.34
CA GLY A 858 -1.97 27.02 17.12
C GLY A 858 -2.98 26.92 15.99
N PHE A 859 -2.69 27.55 14.85
CA PHE A 859 -3.64 27.74 13.74
C PHE A 859 -3.12 27.12 12.44
N CYS A 860 -4.03 26.59 11.63
CA CYS A 860 -3.74 26.08 10.29
C CYS A 860 -4.65 26.75 9.26
N PHE A 861 -4.07 27.58 8.39
CA PHE A 861 -4.78 28.24 7.30
C PHE A 861 -4.69 27.38 6.04
N ARG A 862 -5.81 26.81 5.61
CA ARG A 862 -5.91 26.02 4.37
C ARG A 862 -6.30 26.94 3.21
N LEU A 863 -5.54 26.91 2.12
CA LEU A 863 -5.80 27.72 0.91
C LEU A 863 -6.74 27.01 -0.07
N TYR A 864 -7.67 26.22 0.48
CA TYR A 864 -8.66 25.40 -0.22
C TYR A 864 -9.90 25.27 0.66
N THR A 865 -11.07 25.07 0.05
CA THR A 865 -12.35 25.05 0.78
C THR A 865 -12.49 23.81 1.68
N GLU A 866 -13.39 23.90 2.66
CA GLU A 866 -13.83 22.74 3.46
C GLU A 866 -14.31 21.61 2.54
N ASP A 867 -15.10 21.93 1.52
CA ASP A 867 -15.60 20.95 0.54
C ASP A 867 -14.47 20.32 -0.30
N ALA A 868 -13.47 21.10 -0.73
CA ALA A 868 -12.29 20.54 -1.39
C ALA A 868 -11.50 19.61 -0.46
N PHE A 869 -11.36 19.96 0.83
CA PHE A 869 -10.81 19.05 1.85
C PHE A 869 -11.65 17.78 2.01
N GLN A 870 -12.98 17.88 2.00
CA GLN A 870 -13.85 16.72 2.11
C GLN A 870 -13.87 15.82 0.87
N ASN A 871 -13.51 16.35 -0.30
CA ASN A 871 -13.36 15.58 -1.54
C ASN A 871 -11.91 15.08 -1.82
N MET A 872 -10.93 15.43 -0.98
CA MET A 872 -9.59 14.83 -1.05
C MET A 872 -9.62 13.31 -0.75
N LYS A 873 -8.77 12.55 -1.46
CA LYS A 873 -8.50 11.13 -1.13
C LYS A 873 -8.06 11.00 0.33
N LEU A 874 -8.35 9.89 1.01
CA LEU A 874 -7.97 9.71 2.43
C LEU A 874 -6.44 9.65 2.62
N SER A 875 -5.76 8.88 1.75
CA SER A 875 -4.30 8.72 1.67
C SER A 875 -3.87 8.58 0.20
N ALA A 876 -2.57 8.76 -0.09
CA ALA A 876 -2.06 8.92 -1.46
C ALA A 876 -1.80 7.57 -2.18
N GLU A 877 -0.74 7.50 -3.00
CA GLU A 877 -0.30 6.30 -3.71
C GLU A 877 1.03 5.78 -3.13
N PRO A 878 1.18 4.46 -2.84
CA PRO A 878 2.41 3.92 -2.28
C PRO A 878 3.50 3.92 -3.34
N GLU A 879 4.78 4.06 -2.95
CA GLU A 879 5.85 4.31 -3.92
C GLU A 879 5.97 3.20 -4.97
N ILE A 880 5.73 1.94 -4.59
CA ILE A 880 5.77 0.75 -5.47
C ILE A 880 4.83 0.79 -6.68
N LEU A 881 3.75 1.58 -6.64
CA LEU A 881 2.83 1.78 -7.78
C LEU A 881 3.29 2.90 -8.75
N ARG A 882 4.37 3.62 -8.42
CA ARG A 882 4.75 4.87 -9.10
C ARG A 882 6.27 5.10 -9.25
N CYS A 883 7.08 4.06 -9.15
CA CYS A 883 8.54 4.15 -9.27
C CYS A 883 9.12 3.14 -10.28
N GLY A 884 10.30 3.42 -10.82
CA GLY A 884 11.09 2.44 -11.56
C GLY A 884 11.61 1.34 -10.63
N LEU A 885 11.54 0.08 -11.07
CA LEU A 885 11.78 -1.11 -10.23
C LEU A 885 13.09 -1.84 -10.56
N ALA A 886 13.82 -1.41 -11.59
CA ALA A 886 14.99 -2.13 -12.13
C ALA A 886 16.09 -2.38 -11.08
N SER A 887 16.39 -1.39 -10.21
CA SER A 887 17.32 -1.59 -9.10
C SER A 887 16.79 -2.67 -8.13
N SER A 888 15.57 -2.54 -7.66
CA SER A 888 14.95 -3.48 -6.71
C SER A 888 14.85 -4.92 -7.24
N ILE A 889 14.48 -5.10 -8.51
CA ILE A 889 14.42 -6.45 -9.13
C ILE A 889 15.81 -7.08 -9.17
N LEU A 890 16.85 -6.31 -9.57
CA LEU A 890 18.22 -6.79 -9.57
C LEU A 890 18.66 -7.21 -8.15
N GLN A 891 18.33 -6.41 -7.13
CA GLN A 891 18.68 -6.70 -5.73
C GLN A 891 17.95 -7.95 -5.19
N LEU A 892 16.65 -8.12 -5.48
CA LEU A 892 15.87 -9.30 -5.08
C LEU A 892 16.40 -10.58 -5.75
N LYS A 893 16.69 -10.52 -7.06
CA LYS A 893 17.23 -11.67 -7.80
C LYS A 893 18.58 -12.14 -7.23
N CYS A 894 19.40 -11.23 -6.70
CA CYS A 894 20.68 -11.59 -6.04
C CYS A 894 20.51 -12.34 -4.72
N ILE A 895 19.38 -12.17 -4.02
CA ILE A 895 19.05 -12.89 -2.78
C ILE A 895 18.06 -14.05 -3.01
N GLY A 896 17.91 -14.49 -4.26
CA GLY A 896 17.09 -15.64 -4.63
C GLY A 896 15.57 -15.40 -4.60
N GLN A 897 15.13 -14.14 -4.62
CA GLN A 897 13.71 -13.76 -4.63
C GLN A 897 13.30 -13.18 -6.00
N ASP A 898 12.00 -13.28 -6.33
CA ASP A 898 11.42 -12.59 -7.47
C ASP A 898 10.29 -11.66 -7.02
N LEU A 899 10.29 -10.43 -7.53
CA LEU A 899 9.26 -9.42 -7.28
C LEU A 899 7.88 -9.87 -7.81
N GLU A 900 7.85 -10.75 -8.81
CA GLU A 900 6.62 -11.39 -9.32
C GLU A 900 6.03 -12.44 -8.36
N THR A 901 6.77 -12.86 -7.31
CA THR A 901 6.37 -13.93 -6.38
C THR A 901 6.39 -13.52 -4.90
N LEU A 902 6.93 -12.34 -4.59
CA LEU A 902 7.10 -11.87 -3.23
C LEU A 902 5.77 -11.42 -2.62
N ASP A 903 5.56 -11.73 -1.34
CA ASP A 903 4.36 -11.39 -0.58
C ASP A 903 4.37 -9.89 -0.18
N LEU A 904 3.92 -9.06 -1.12
CA LEU A 904 3.93 -7.59 -1.05
C LEU A 904 2.62 -7.01 -0.50
N MET A 905 2.71 -5.92 0.26
CA MET A 905 1.54 -5.17 0.77
C MET A 905 0.73 -4.44 -0.33
N ASP A 906 1.38 -4.03 -1.42
CA ASP A 906 0.75 -3.51 -2.64
C ASP A 906 1.56 -4.05 -3.83
N THR A 907 0.90 -4.65 -4.84
CA THR A 907 1.58 -5.20 -6.04
C THR A 907 1.99 -4.09 -7.01
N PRO A 908 3.22 -4.08 -7.56
CA PRO A 908 3.71 -3.00 -8.43
C PRO A 908 2.90 -2.80 -9.71
N ASP A 909 2.99 -1.60 -10.29
CA ASP A 909 2.45 -1.30 -11.61
C ASP A 909 3.06 -2.21 -12.70
N ARG A 910 2.21 -2.78 -13.55
CA ARG A 910 2.57 -3.79 -14.55
C ARG A 910 3.44 -3.20 -15.68
N ASP A 911 3.15 -1.98 -16.14
CA ASP A 911 3.98 -1.30 -17.14
C ASP A 911 5.37 -1.00 -16.57
N SER A 912 5.45 -0.55 -15.31
CA SER A 912 6.70 -0.27 -14.59
C SER A 912 7.54 -1.53 -14.34
N LEU A 913 6.90 -2.64 -13.98
CA LEU A 913 7.52 -3.96 -13.85
C LEU A 913 8.11 -4.44 -15.20
N ILE A 914 7.31 -4.41 -16.27
CA ILE A 914 7.73 -4.83 -17.61
C ILE A 914 8.88 -3.96 -18.15
N SER A 915 8.81 -2.64 -17.99
CA SER A 915 9.88 -1.71 -18.41
C SER A 915 11.18 -1.95 -17.62
N SER A 916 11.07 -2.27 -16.33
CA SER A 916 12.21 -2.58 -15.48
C SER A 916 12.88 -3.91 -15.85
N LEU A 917 12.09 -4.98 -16.08
CA LEU A 917 12.60 -6.27 -16.55
C LEU A 917 13.28 -6.15 -17.93
N LYS A 918 12.66 -5.44 -18.88
CA LYS A 918 13.25 -5.16 -20.20
C LYS A 918 14.56 -4.40 -20.09
N THR A 919 14.63 -3.37 -19.26
CA THR A 919 15.87 -2.61 -19.02
C THR A 919 16.99 -3.54 -18.51
N LEU A 920 16.71 -4.39 -17.53
CA LEU A 920 17.69 -5.35 -16.99
C LEU A 920 18.15 -6.42 -18.02
N PHE A 921 17.23 -6.91 -18.85
CA PHE A 921 17.54 -7.86 -19.93
C PHE A 921 18.44 -7.24 -21.01
N ILE A 922 18.11 -6.03 -21.46
CA ILE A 922 18.82 -5.34 -22.56
C ILE A 922 20.25 -4.94 -22.15
N ILE A 923 20.45 -4.48 -20.90
CA ILE A 923 21.80 -4.17 -20.38
C ILE A 923 22.63 -5.44 -20.04
N GLY A 924 22.00 -6.62 -20.05
CA GLY A 924 22.67 -7.91 -19.89
C GLY A 924 22.65 -8.50 -18.46
N ALA A 925 21.94 -7.87 -17.52
CA ALA A 925 21.83 -8.35 -16.13
C ALA A 925 20.92 -9.58 -15.98
N LEU A 926 19.96 -9.76 -16.89
CA LEU A 926 19.11 -10.95 -16.96
C LEU A 926 19.30 -11.73 -18.27
N ASN A 927 19.02 -13.03 -18.22
CA ASN A 927 18.85 -13.90 -19.39
C ASN A 927 17.37 -13.94 -19.86
N ASP A 928 17.10 -14.70 -20.93
CA ASP A 928 15.77 -14.85 -21.52
C ASP A 928 14.75 -15.53 -20.57
N ALA A 929 15.24 -16.30 -19.59
CA ALA A 929 14.45 -16.95 -18.55
C ALA A 929 14.19 -16.04 -17.31
N LYS A 930 14.51 -14.74 -17.39
CA LYS A 930 14.48 -13.77 -16.27
C LYS A 930 15.41 -14.11 -15.09
N GLU A 931 16.42 -14.93 -15.29
CA GLU A 931 17.41 -15.30 -14.27
C GLU A 931 18.61 -14.35 -14.27
N LEU A 932 19.30 -14.25 -13.15
CA LEU A 932 20.45 -13.36 -12.95
C LEU A 932 21.69 -13.90 -13.69
N THR A 933 22.30 -13.08 -14.55
CA THR A 933 23.56 -13.44 -15.23
C THR A 933 24.77 -13.18 -14.34
N PRO A 934 25.96 -13.75 -14.64
CA PRO A 934 27.20 -13.38 -13.94
C PRO A 934 27.51 -11.88 -14.00
N LEU A 935 27.20 -11.25 -15.14
CA LEU A 935 27.25 -9.79 -15.32
C LEU A 935 26.25 -9.07 -14.39
N GLY A 936 25.04 -9.59 -14.23
CA GLY A 936 24.06 -9.11 -13.25
C GLY A 936 24.58 -9.18 -11.81
N CYS A 937 25.26 -10.26 -11.44
CA CYS A 937 25.93 -10.41 -10.14
C CYS A 937 27.03 -9.34 -9.93
N GLU A 938 27.91 -9.13 -10.92
CA GLU A 938 28.94 -8.08 -10.85
C GLU A 938 28.30 -6.68 -10.71
N MET A 939 27.26 -6.39 -11.49
CA MET A 939 26.53 -5.12 -11.42
C MET A 939 25.88 -4.87 -10.06
N ALA A 940 25.28 -5.89 -9.45
CA ALA A 940 24.59 -5.77 -8.16
C ALA A 940 25.52 -5.49 -6.97
N ALA A 941 26.82 -5.77 -7.10
CA ALA A 941 27.81 -5.39 -6.08
C ALA A 941 27.91 -3.86 -5.90
N PHE A 942 27.57 -3.08 -6.92
CA PHE A 942 27.66 -1.63 -6.92
C PHE A 942 26.42 -0.97 -6.27
N PRO A 943 26.60 0.04 -5.39
CA PRO A 943 25.50 0.76 -4.75
C PRO A 943 24.96 1.86 -5.68
N LEU A 944 24.53 1.48 -6.88
CA LEU A 944 24.21 2.35 -8.02
C LEU A 944 22.91 1.90 -8.71
N GLU A 945 22.44 2.70 -9.67
CA GLU A 945 21.42 2.22 -10.60
C GLU A 945 22.03 1.18 -11.58
N PRO A 946 21.25 0.20 -12.08
CA PRO A 946 21.78 -0.85 -12.96
C PRO A 946 22.48 -0.30 -14.20
N VAL A 947 21.99 0.80 -14.79
CA VAL A 947 22.61 1.43 -15.96
C VAL A 947 24.03 1.93 -15.69
N TYR A 948 24.27 2.62 -14.57
CA TYR A 948 25.62 3.08 -14.22
C TYR A 948 26.53 1.94 -13.76
N SER A 949 25.96 0.92 -13.12
CA SER A 949 26.66 -0.31 -12.74
C SER A 949 27.18 -1.04 -13.98
N ARG A 950 26.34 -1.18 -15.02
CA ARG A 950 26.74 -1.77 -16.31
C ARG A 950 27.84 -0.97 -17.01
N ALA A 951 27.75 0.36 -16.98
CA ALA A 951 28.78 1.23 -17.55
C ALA A 951 30.14 1.02 -16.87
N ILE A 952 30.19 0.95 -15.54
CA ILE A 952 31.44 0.67 -14.81
C ILE A 952 31.99 -0.72 -15.17
N VAL A 953 31.17 -1.76 -15.21
CA VAL A 953 31.64 -3.10 -15.62
C VAL A 953 32.17 -3.10 -17.07
N ALA A 954 31.56 -2.35 -17.99
CA ALA A 954 32.07 -2.21 -19.37
C ALA A 954 33.44 -1.48 -19.46
N SER A 955 33.76 -0.59 -18.51
CA SER A 955 35.07 0.09 -18.50
C SER A 955 36.27 -0.84 -18.28
N LYS A 956 36.04 -2.05 -17.74
CA LYS A 956 37.03 -3.13 -17.62
C LYS A 956 37.61 -3.56 -18.97
N GLU A 957 36.81 -3.50 -20.04
CA GLU A 957 37.20 -3.89 -21.40
C GLU A 957 37.71 -2.69 -22.23
N LEU A 958 37.21 -1.48 -21.95
CA LEU A 958 37.50 -0.26 -22.71
C LEU A 958 38.63 0.60 -22.13
N GLY A 959 38.99 0.41 -20.86
CA GLY A 959 40.21 0.94 -20.24
C GLY A 959 40.15 2.39 -19.72
N CYS A 960 38.98 2.88 -19.31
CA CYS A 960 38.77 4.26 -18.82
C CYS A 960 37.93 4.33 -17.52
N THR A 961 38.26 3.43 -16.58
CA THR A 961 37.56 3.28 -15.31
C THR A 961 37.71 4.51 -14.41
N SER A 962 38.88 5.17 -14.36
CA SER A 962 39.12 6.32 -13.49
C SER A 962 38.23 7.52 -13.84
N GLU A 963 38.06 7.80 -15.14
CA GLU A 963 37.18 8.86 -15.66
C GLU A 963 35.70 8.51 -15.42
N LEU A 964 35.32 7.27 -15.72
CA LEU A 964 33.94 6.84 -15.61
C LEU A 964 33.46 6.77 -14.15
N LEU A 965 34.31 6.28 -13.23
CA LEU A 965 34.07 6.36 -11.79
C LEU A 965 33.83 7.80 -11.35
N THR A 966 34.62 8.74 -11.87
CA THR A 966 34.48 10.17 -11.56
C THR A 966 33.13 10.73 -12.06
N ILE A 967 32.75 10.43 -13.31
CA ILE A 967 31.47 10.83 -13.90
C ILE A 967 30.28 10.23 -13.13
N VAL A 968 30.26 8.91 -12.92
CA VAL A 968 29.17 8.21 -12.22
C VAL A 968 29.04 8.68 -10.77
N SER A 969 30.14 9.08 -10.11
CA SER A 969 30.11 9.64 -8.76
C SER A 969 29.41 11.00 -8.71
N ILE A 970 29.64 11.85 -9.71
CA ILE A 970 28.94 13.15 -9.84
C ILE A 970 27.45 12.94 -10.13
N LEU A 971 27.12 12.03 -11.04
CA LEU A 971 25.71 11.69 -11.37
C LEU A 971 24.97 11.01 -10.19
N SER A 972 25.70 10.40 -9.26
CA SER A 972 25.15 9.74 -8.07
C SER A 972 25.06 10.62 -6.83
N ALA A 973 25.56 11.86 -6.88
CA ALA A 973 25.55 12.79 -5.74
C ALA A 973 24.12 13.29 -5.43
N SER A 974 23.82 13.53 -4.15
CA SER A 974 22.49 14.00 -3.71
C SER A 974 22.18 15.44 -4.10
N SER A 975 23.20 16.19 -4.54
CA SER A 975 23.15 17.61 -4.82
C SER A 975 23.60 17.86 -6.25
N LYS A 976 22.85 18.67 -7.02
CA LYS A 976 23.27 19.05 -8.39
C LYS A 976 24.63 19.77 -8.36
N LEU A 977 25.53 19.37 -9.26
CA LEU A 977 26.85 19.98 -9.44
C LEU A 977 26.77 21.44 -9.86
N PHE A 978 25.95 21.71 -10.88
CA PHE A 978 25.75 23.05 -11.41
C PHE A 978 24.69 23.81 -10.61
N VAL A 979 25.01 25.06 -10.25
CA VAL A 979 24.06 26.04 -9.74
C VAL A 979 23.49 26.80 -10.94
N ASP A 980 22.19 26.68 -11.17
CA ASP A 980 21.45 27.48 -12.14
C ASP A 980 20.79 28.68 -11.42
N SER A 981 20.78 29.85 -12.07
CA SER A 981 20.05 31.04 -11.61
C SER A 981 19.60 31.83 -12.84
N SER A 982 18.34 32.27 -12.83
CA SER A 982 17.75 33.11 -13.90
C SER A 982 18.43 34.48 -13.99
N GLU A 983 18.80 35.07 -12.85
CA GLU A 983 19.40 36.41 -12.73
C GLU A 983 20.88 36.45 -13.15
N HIS A 984 21.53 35.29 -13.31
CA HIS A 984 22.97 35.19 -13.61
C HIS A 984 23.27 34.35 -14.85
N ARG A 985 22.27 34.14 -15.72
CA ARG A 985 22.31 33.20 -16.85
C ARG A 985 23.55 33.36 -17.75
N ASP A 986 23.91 34.60 -18.08
CA ASP A 986 25.02 34.89 -18.99
C ASP A 986 26.38 34.69 -18.31
N ALA A 987 26.51 35.11 -17.04
CA ALA A 987 27.70 34.86 -16.23
C ALA A 987 27.92 33.34 -15.97
N ILE A 988 26.83 32.60 -15.78
CA ILE A 988 26.83 31.14 -15.69
C ILE A 988 27.31 30.52 -17.00
N SER A 989 26.76 30.95 -18.14
CA SER A 989 27.16 30.49 -19.48
C SER A 989 28.65 30.73 -19.74
N GLU A 990 29.12 31.97 -19.51
CA GLU A 990 30.52 32.36 -19.68
C GLU A 990 31.47 31.56 -18.77
N SER A 991 31.09 31.34 -17.51
CA SER A 991 31.91 30.57 -16.58
C SER A 991 31.95 29.08 -16.93
N ARG A 992 30.85 28.52 -17.48
CA ARG A 992 30.78 27.11 -17.94
C ARG A 992 31.57 26.87 -19.23
N LYS A 993 31.78 27.86 -20.11
CA LYS A 993 32.62 27.73 -21.32
C LYS A 993 34.00 27.14 -21.03
N LYS A 994 34.59 27.45 -19.86
CA LYS A 994 35.93 27.00 -19.46
C LYS A 994 36.07 25.51 -19.21
N PHE A 995 34.96 24.79 -19.00
CA PHE A 995 34.95 23.35 -18.77
C PHE A 995 34.29 22.57 -19.92
N LYS A 996 33.60 23.26 -20.84
CA LYS A 996 32.79 22.70 -21.93
C LYS A 996 33.62 21.78 -22.83
N HIS A 997 33.27 20.49 -22.84
CA HIS A 997 33.81 19.52 -23.78
C HIS A 997 33.01 19.51 -25.09
N SER A 998 33.68 19.29 -26.23
CA SER A 998 33.06 19.35 -27.56
C SER A 998 32.07 18.21 -27.84
N SER A 999 32.30 17.03 -27.24
CA SER A 999 31.44 15.84 -27.31
C SER A 999 30.30 15.80 -26.28
N GLY A 1000 30.24 16.74 -25.32
CA GLY A 1000 29.05 16.94 -24.48
C GLY A 1000 29.25 17.01 -22.97
N ASP A 1001 28.14 16.84 -22.25
CA ASP A 1001 27.99 17.15 -20.82
C ASP A 1001 28.75 16.20 -19.90
N HIS A 1002 28.82 14.89 -20.20
CA HIS A 1002 29.52 13.90 -19.37
C HIS A 1002 31.02 14.21 -19.23
N LEU A 1003 31.68 14.60 -20.33
CA LEU A 1003 33.08 15.01 -20.32
C LEU A 1003 33.26 16.43 -19.77
N THR A 1004 32.23 17.27 -19.87
CA THR A 1004 32.21 18.60 -19.23
C THR A 1004 32.22 18.49 -17.70
N ILE A 1005 31.46 17.56 -17.11
CA ILE A 1005 31.50 17.34 -15.64
C ILE A 1005 32.79 16.67 -15.17
N LEU A 1006 33.42 15.82 -16.01
CA LEU A 1006 34.76 15.30 -15.76
C LEU A 1006 35.81 16.44 -15.69
N ASN A 1007 35.77 17.38 -16.64
CA ASN A 1007 36.64 18.55 -16.65
C ASN A 1007 36.46 19.44 -15.40
N VAL A 1008 35.20 19.66 -14.98
CA VAL A 1008 34.91 20.38 -13.72
C VAL A 1008 35.55 19.69 -12.52
N TYR A 1009 35.47 18.35 -12.43
CA TYR A 1009 36.03 17.60 -11.31
C TYR A 1009 37.56 17.56 -11.33
N LYS A 1010 38.18 17.38 -12.50
CA LYS A 1010 39.65 17.48 -12.65
C LYS A 1010 40.14 18.85 -12.14
N ALA A 1011 39.57 19.94 -12.64
CA ALA A 1011 39.92 21.29 -12.17
C ALA A 1011 39.64 21.52 -10.67
N TYR A 1012 38.57 20.94 -10.10
CA TYR A 1012 38.30 21.02 -8.66
C TYR A 1012 39.32 20.23 -7.83
N LYS A 1013 39.86 19.10 -8.34
CA LYS A 1013 40.92 18.32 -7.68
C LYS A 1013 42.21 19.13 -7.56
N ASP A 1014 42.62 19.81 -8.64
CA ASP A 1014 43.82 20.64 -8.68
C ASP A 1014 43.71 21.85 -7.73
N ILE A 1015 42.55 22.52 -7.75
CA ILE A 1015 42.20 23.58 -6.79
C ILE A 1015 42.14 23.01 -5.36
N SER A 1016 41.74 21.75 -5.16
CA SER A 1016 41.67 21.16 -3.82
C SER A 1016 43.01 20.76 -3.22
N GLN A 1017 44.04 20.61 -4.04
CA GLN A 1017 45.42 20.41 -3.61
C GLN A 1017 46.15 21.73 -3.33
N SER A 1018 45.81 22.80 -4.05
CA SER A 1018 46.45 24.11 -3.94
C SER A 1018 45.75 25.07 -2.95
N GLU A 1019 44.42 25.01 -2.83
CA GLU A 1019 43.62 25.94 -2.02
C GLU A 1019 43.05 25.35 -0.73
N ASN A 1020 43.01 26.21 0.29
CA ASN A 1020 42.37 25.88 1.56
C ASN A 1020 40.83 25.88 1.45
N LYS A 1021 40.14 25.50 2.52
CA LYS A 1021 38.67 25.38 2.58
C LYS A 1021 37.91 26.68 2.23
N SER A 1022 38.52 27.85 2.41
CA SER A 1022 37.94 29.14 2.01
C SER A 1022 38.19 29.44 0.53
N GLY A 1023 39.39 29.11 0.02
CA GLY A 1023 39.75 29.25 -1.40
C GLY A 1023 38.90 28.37 -2.31
N ARG A 1024 38.76 27.07 -1.99
CA ARG A 1024 37.86 26.14 -2.68
C ARG A 1024 36.42 26.68 -2.78
N LYS A 1025 35.89 27.20 -1.67
CA LYS A 1025 34.56 27.83 -1.63
C LYS A 1025 34.45 29.09 -2.48
N ALA A 1026 35.50 29.90 -2.55
CA ALA A 1026 35.53 31.05 -3.44
C ALA A 1026 35.55 30.63 -4.92
N TRP A 1027 36.35 29.63 -5.28
CA TRP A 1027 36.40 29.05 -6.62
C TRP A 1027 35.05 28.46 -7.05
N CYS A 1028 34.42 27.62 -6.22
CA CYS A 1028 33.11 27.04 -6.51
C CYS A 1028 32.04 28.13 -6.74
N ARG A 1029 32.00 29.18 -5.91
CA ARG A 1029 31.09 30.32 -6.12
C ARG A 1029 31.36 31.05 -7.45
N LYS A 1030 32.63 31.34 -7.76
CA LYS A 1030 33.06 32.00 -9.01
C LYS A 1030 32.69 31.21 -10.27
N HIS A 1031 32.56 29.89 -10.14
CA HIS A 1031 32.22 28.99 -11.25
C HIS A 1031 30.77 28.48 -11.24
N PHE A 1032 29.92 28.99 -10.34
CA PHE A 1032 28.53 28.54 -10.16
C PHE A 1032 28.43 27.02 -9.95
N LEU A 1033 29.34 26.49 -9.12
CA LEU A 1033 29.46 25.08 -8.77
C LEU A 1033 29.11 24.84 -7.31
N ASN A 1034 28.51 23.69 -7.06
CA ASN A 1034 28.12 23.24 -5.73
C ASN A 1034 29.26 22.43 -5.08
N GLU A 1035 30.02 23.05 -4.18
CA GLU A 1035 31.12 22.36 -3.45
C GLU A 1035 30.65 21.06 -2.77
N ARG A 1036 29.41 21.02 -2.26
CA ARG A 1036 28.86 19.81 -1.62
C ARG A 1036 28.74 18.64 -2.61
N ALA A 1037 28.33 18.90 -3.85
CA ALA A 1037 28.21 17.87 -4.88
C ALA A 1037 29.59 17.30 -5.24
N LEU A 1038 30.61 18.15 -5.30
CA LEU A 1038 32.00 17.76 -5.60
C LEU A 1038 32.65 16.97 -4.45
N LEU A 1039 32.36 17.35 -3.20
CA LEU A 1039 32.80 16.58 -2.02
C LEU A 1039 32.08 15.23 -1.93
N GLU A 1040 30.75 15.20 -2.06
CA GLU A 1040 29.98 13.94 -2.06
C GLU A 1040 30.39 13.02 -3.23
N ALA A 1041 30.72 13.58 -4.41
CA ALA A 1041 31.29 12.81 -5.51
C ALA A 1041 32.70 12.25 -5.21
N GLY A 1042 33.49 12.91 -4.36
CA GLY A 1042 34.74 12.35 -3.83
C GLY A 1042 34.50 11.14 -2.92
N ASP A 1043 33.62 11.31 -1.93
CA ASP A 1043 33.21 10.25 -1.00
C ASP A 1043 32.62 9.03 -1.74
N ILE A 1044 31.83 9.28 -2.79
CA ILE A 1044 31.29 8.23 -3.67
C ILE A 1044 32.41 7.54 -4.45
N ARG A 1045 33.33 8.30 -5.07
CA ARG A 1045 34.39 7.72 -5.91
C ARG A 1045 35.27 6.77 -5.11
N GLU A 1046 35.62 7.10 -3.86
CA GLU A 1046 36.41 6.24 -2.98
C GLU A 1046 35.68 4.90 -2.67
N GLN A 1047 34.36 4.94 -2.44
CA GLN A 1047 33.59 3.71 -2.20
C GLN A 1047 33.35 2.87 -3.46
N LEU A 1048 33.25 3.51 -4.63
CA LEU A 1048 33.16 2.78 -5.90
C LEU A 1048 34.52 2.17 -6.28
N ASP A 1049 35.64 2.85 -6.02
CA ASP A 1049 37.01 2.33 -6.17
C ASP A 1049 37.20 1.04 -5.34
N GLY A 1050 36.90 1.08 -4.04
CA GLY A 1050 36.91 -0.11 -3.17
C GLY A 1050 35.91 -1.20 -3.59
N THR A 1051 34.87 -0.87 -4.37
CA THR A 1051 33.96 -1.86 -4.97
C THR A 1051 34.55 -2.46 -6.25
N CYS A 1052 35.21 -1.67 -7.11
CA CYS A 1052 35.94 -2.15 -8.29
C CYS A 1052 37.05 -3.14 -7.90
N GLN A 1053 37.85 -2.82 -6.88
CA GLN A 1053 38.90 -3.69 -6.35
C GLN A 1053 38.35 -5.06 -5.92
N ARG A 1054 37.19 -5.10 -5.25
CA ARG A 1054 36.49 -6.34 -4.85
C ARG A 1054 35.98 -7.18 -6.03
N VAL A 1055 35.67 -6.55 -7.17
CA VAL A 1055 35.10 -7.20 -8.38
C VAL A 1055 36.19 -7.49 -9.44
N GLY A 1056 37.45 -7.15 -9.15
CA GLY A 1056 38.55 -7.34 -10.10
C GLY A 1056 38.45 -6.40 -11.30
N ILE A 1057 38.14 -5.13 -11.06
CA ILE A 1057 38.21 -4.04 -12.04
C ILE A 1057 39.29 -3.07 -11.56
N ASP A 1058 40.24 -2.73 -12.43
CA ASP A 1058 41.26 -1.71 -12.14
C ASP A 1058 40.62 -0.31 -12.14
N SER A 1059 40.61 0.35 -10.98
CA SER A 1059 40.07 1.69 -10.79
C SER A 1059 41.02 2.82 -11.23
N GLN A 1060 42.29 2.51 -11.49
CA GLN A 1060 43.32 3.46 -11.93
C GLN A 1060 43.56 3.39 -13.46
N SER A 1061 42.86 2.51 -14.18
CA SER A 1061 42.87 2.51 -15.65
C SER A 1061 42.33 3.84 -16.18
N GLU A 1062 43.24 4.66 -16.72
CA GLU A 1062 42.97 5.95 -17.35
C GLU A 1062 43.09 5.85 -18.88
N GLY A 1063 42.26 6.62 -19.56
CA GLY A 1063 42.29 6.74 -21.02
C GLY A 1063 43.51 7.56 -21.47
N GLY A 1064 44.39 6.95 -22.26
CA GLY A 1064 45.40 7.70 -23.01
C GLY A 1064 44.78 8.75 -23.95
N GLU A 1065 45.57 9.74 -24.37
CA GLU A 1065 45.10 10.89 -25.17
C GLU A 1065 44.28 10.45 -26.40
N GLY A 1066 43.14 11.13 -26.62
CA GLY A 1066 42.21 10.82 -27.71
C GLY A 1066 41.21 9.69 -27.41
N LYS A 1067 41.21 9.09 -26.21
CA LYS A 1067 40.23 8.06 -25.81
C LYS A 1067 38.96 8.60 -25.16
N GLU A 1068 38.67 9.90 -25.22
CA GLU A 1068 37.48 10.49 -24.58
C GLU A 1068 36.15 9.89 -25.09
N GLU A 1069 36.12 9.40 -26.34
CA GLU A 1069 34.97 8.65 -26.86
C GLU A 1069 34.74 7.32 -26.12
N THR A 1070 35.79 6.65 -25.61
CA THR A 1070 35.65 5.37 -24.89
C THR A 1070 34.81 5.50 -23.62
N VAL A 1071 34.85 6.66 -22.97
CA VAL A 1071 34.02 6.98 -21.79
C VAL A 1071 32.54 7.05 -22.18
N VAL A 1072 32.24 7.68 -23.32
CA VAL A 1072 30.88 7.76 -23.90
C VAL A 1072 30.41 6.38 -24.38
N HIS A 1073 31.31 5.55 -24.91
CA HIS A 1073 31.06 4.16 -25.28
C HIS A 1073 30.73 3.30 -24.04
N CYS A 1074 31.47 3.41 -22.93
CA CYS A 1074 31.15 2.74 -21.68
C CYS A 1074 29.76 3.13 -21.16
N LEU A 1075 29.46 4.44 -21.16
CA LEU A 1075 28.14 4.96 -20.78
C LEU A 1075 27.03 4.37 -21.64
N ALA A 1076 27.24 4.20 -22.96
CA ALA A 1076 26.25 3.63 -23.87
C ALA A 1076 25.93 2.15 -23.63
N HIS A 1077 26.84 1.34 -23.05
CA HIS A 1077 26.52 -0.03 -22.60
C HIS A 1077 25.47 -0.05 -21.47
N GLY A 1078 25.44 0.99 -20.64
CA GLY A 1078 24.45 1.15 -19.57
C GLY A 1078 23.21 1.92 -20.00
N LEU A 1079 23.42 3.10 -20.59
CA LEU A 1079 22.41 4.05 -21.04
C LEU A 1079 21.82 3.70 -22.42
N VAL A 1080 21.77 2.40 -22.77
CA VAL A 1080 21.30 1.90 -24.08
C VAL A 1080 19.81 2.22 -24.35
N MET A 1081 18.99 2.31 -23.30
CA MET A 1081 17.60 2.78 -23.40
C MET A 1081 17.51 4.30 -23.65
N ASN A 1082 18.56 5.03 -23.28
CA ASN A 1082 18.67 6.48 -23.32
C ASN A 1082 19.48 6.98 -24.54
N ILE A 1083 19.41 6.25 -25.66
CA ILE A 1083 20.02 6.64 -26.93
C ILE A 1083 18.94 7.21 -27.85
N ALA A 1084 19.24 8.32 -28.53
CA ALA A 1084 18.36 8.89 -29.56
C ALA A 1084 19.12 9.26 -30.84
N LEU A 1085 18.45 9.07 -31.98
CA LEU A 1085 18.99 9.35 -33.32
C LEU A 1085 18.33 10.57 -33.91
N LEU A 1086 19.13 11.43 -34.54
CA LEU A 1086 18.64 12.57 -35.32
C LEU A 1086 17.89 12.06 -36.56
N GLN A 1087 16.64 12.49 -36.71
CA GLN A 1087 15.76 12.17 -37.84
C GLN A 1087 15.87 13.25 -38.95
N PRO A 1088 15.39 12.98 -40.19
CA PRO A 1088 15.43 13.96 -41.28
C PRO A 1088 14.62 15.25 -41.02
N ASP A 1089 13.55 15.16 -40.22
CA ASP A 1089 12.78 16.33 -39.72
C ASP A 1089 13.59 17.22 -38.74
N GLY A 1090 14.79 16.77 -38.36
CA GLY A 1090 15.69 17.49 -37.47
C GLY A 1090 15.37 17.35 -35.98
N MET A 1091 14.46 16.47 -35.59
CA MET A 1091 14.17 16.07 -34.21
C MET A 1091 14.97 14.82 -33.81
N TYR A 1092 15.16 14.57 -32.52
CA TYR A 1092 15.77 13.32 -32.03
C TYR A 1092 14.67 12.33 -31.61
N LYS A 1093 14.78 11.07 -32.03
CA LYS A 1093 13.86 9.99 -31.64
C LYS A 1093 14.62 8.88 -30.92
N GLN A 1094 14.05 8.34 -29.84
CA GLN A 1094 14.66 7.24 -29.09
C GLN A 1094 14.96 6.02 -29.98
N VAL A 1095 16.02 5.28 -29.66
CA VAL A 1095 16.33 3.98 -30.30
C VAL A 1095 15.41 2.90 -29.75
N MET A 1096 15.34 2.75 -28.42
CA MET A 1096 14.58 1.70 -27.73
C MET A 1096 13.15 2.12 -27.33
N GLY A 1097 12.66 3.26 -27.83
CA GLY A 1097 11.33 3.79 -27.53
C GLY A 1097 10.74 4.56 -28.70
N GLN A 1098 9.49 5.03 -28.56
CA GLN A 1098 8.83 5.81 -29.61
C GLN A 1098 8.91 7.32 -29.39
N SER A 1099 9.32 7.77 -28.20
CA SER A 1099 9.27 9.18 -27.84
C SER A 1099 10.26 10.03 -28.64
N VAL A 1100 9.79 11.21 -29.04
CA VAL A 1100 10.61 12.31 -29.57
C VAL A 1100 11.17 13.10 -28.39
N VAL A 1101 12.46 13.39 -28.42
CA VAL A 1101 13.19 14.10 -27.37
C VAL A 1101 13.87 15.34 -27.94
N LYS A 1102 14.04 16.38 -27.10
CA LYS A 1102 14.82 17.58 -27.43
C LYS A 1102 15.98 17.73 -26.47
N ILE A 1103 17.11 18.26 -26.95
CA ILE A 1103 18.24 18.57 -26.06
C ILE A 1103 17.83 19.72 -25.13
N HIS A 1104 18.04 19.58 -23.82
CA HIS A 1104 17.70 20.61 -22.84
C HIS A 1104 18.60 21.85 -23.02
N PRO A 1105 18.09 23.10 -22.91
CA PRO A 1105 18.88 24.32 -23.14
C PRO A 1105 20.06 24.56 -22.17
N SER A 1106 20.24 23.74 -21.14
CA SER A 1106 21.43 23.77 -20.27
C SER A 1106 22.59 22.90 -20.77
N SER A 1107 22.36 22.09 -21.81
CA SER A 1107 23.35 21.17 -22.36
C SER A 1107 24.36 21.90 -23.25
N THR A 1108 25.61 21.48 -23.18
CA THR A 1108 26.69 21.93 -24.07
C THR A 1108 26.42 21.66 -25.56
N LEU A 1109 25.48 20.75 -25.87
CA LEU A 1109 25.08 20.37 -27.23
C LEU A 1109 23.75 20.98 -27.71
N CYS A 1110 23.11 21.89 -26.96
CA CYS A 1110 21.80 22.46 -27.34
C CYS A 1110 21.77 23.06 -28.74
N ASP A 1111 22.84 23.76 -29.14
CA ASP A 1111 22.97 24.43 -30.44
C ASP A 1111 23.58 23.53 -31.53
N ARG A 1112 23.96 22.28 -31.20
CA ARG A 1112 24.70 21.38 -32.10
C ARG A 1112 23.88 20.13 -32.43
N LYS A 1113 23.41 20.04 -33.69
CA LYS A 1113 22.87 18.78 -34.22
C LYS A 1113 24.01 17.77 -34.42
N THR A 1114 23.84 16.56 -33.89
CA THR A 1114 24.77 15.43 -34.05
C THR A 1114 24.00 14.17 -34.45
N PRO A 1115 24.59 13.19 -35.16
CA PRO A 1115 23.82 12.10 -35.75
C PRO A 1115 23.14 11.17 -34.72
N ALA A 1116 23.73 11.03 -33.54
CA ALA A 1116 23.22 10.25 -32.42
C ALA A 1116 23.70 10.85 -31.09
N ILE A 1117 22.86 10.74 -30.05
CA ILE A 1117 23.14 11.22 -28.69
C ILE A 1117 22.81 10.14 -27.65
N ILE A 1118 23.53 10.18 -26.53
CA ILE A 1118 23.15 9.54 -25.25
C ILE A 1118 22.76 10.63 -24.23
N TYR A 1119 21.95 10.28 -23.23
CA TYR A 1119 21.53 11.18 -22.14
C TYR A 1119 21.34 10.43 -20.81
N ASP A 1120 21.41 11.14 -19.68
CA ASP A 1120 21.25 10.57 -18.34
C ASP A 1120 19.79 10.67 -17.82
N GLU A 1121 19.21 11.87 -17.87
CA GLU A 1121 17.88 12.23 -17.36
C GLU A 1121 16.96 12.64 -18.53
N LEU A 1122 15.71 12.16 -18.51
CA LEU A 1122 14.60 12.75 -19.27
C LEU A 1122 13.73 13.58 -18.33
N VAL A 1123 13.37 14.79 -18.76
CA VAL A 1123 12.52 15.72 -18.02
C VAL A 1123 11.33 16.12 -18.87
N TYR A 1124 10.14 15.91 -18.35
CA TYR A 1124 8.90 16.32 -18.98
C TYR A 1124 8.47 17.71 -18.47
N THR A 1125 8.21 18.63 -19.40
CA THR A 1125 7.53 19.90 -19.10
C THR A 1125 6.30 20.02 -19.99
N ASN A 1126 6.36 20.81 -21.07
CA ASN A 1126 5.40 20.74 -22.18
C ASN A 1126 5.86 19.74 -23.26
N GLN A 1127 7.14 19.34 -23.22
CA GLN A 1127 7.81 18.44 -24.16
C GLN A 1127 8.85 17.62 -23.37
N ILE A 1128 9.32 16.50 -23.95
CA ILE A 1128 10.37 15.67 -23.33
C ILE A 1128 11.75 16.25 -23.67
N TYR A 1129 12.51 16.63 -22.64
CA TYR A 1129 13.87 17.14 -22.76
C TYR A 1129 14.89 16.16 -22.19
N ALA A 1130 15.94 15.90 -22.95
CA ALA A 1130 17.11 15.13 -22.54
C ALA A 1130 18.18 16.03 -21.90
N ARG A 1131 18.71 15.61 -20.75
CA ARG A 1131 19.83 16.25 -20.04
C ARG A 1131 21.07 15.34 -20.05
N GLY A 1132 22.20 15.85 -19.53
CA GLY A 1132 23.48 15.13 -19.54
C GLY A 1132 23.85 14.61 -20.93
N VAL A 1133 23.63 15.42 -21.97
CA VAL A 1133 23.65 14.93 -23.34
C VAL A 1133 25.09 14.81 -23.84
N SER A 1134 25.41 13.73 -24.54
CA SER A 1134 26.72 13.57 -25.21
C SER A 1134 26.56 12.89 -26.57
N SER A 1135 27.35 13.33 -27.54
CA SER A 1135 27.32 12.81 -28.91
C SER A 1135 28.03 11.47 -29.01
N ILE A 1136 27.45 10.51 -29.74
CA ILE A 1136 28.03 9.18 -29.95
C ILE A 1136 28.10 8.83 -31.44
N SER A 1137 29.10 8.03 -31.83
CA SER A 1137 29.28 7.62 -33.23
C SER A 1137 28.23 6.56 -33.64
N LYS A 1138 27.63 6.72 -34.83
CA LYS A 1138 26.68 5.71 -35.37
C LYS A 1138 27.37 4.36 -35.67
N SER A 1139 28.67 4.38 -35.94
CA SER A 1139 29.50 3.18 -36.12
C SER A 1139 29.63 2.36 -34.83
N PHE A 1140 29.89 2.99 -33.68
CA PHE A 1140 29.91 2.27 -32.40
C PHE A 1140 28.54 1.68 -32.07
N LEU A 1141 27.45 2.43 -32.28
CA LEU A 1141 26.10 1.92 -32.06
C LEU A 1141 25.78 0.67 -32.90
N ALA A 1142 26.28 0.56 -34.13
CA ALA A 1142 26.08 -0.62 -34.96
C ALA A 1142 26.79 -1.89 -34.41
N GLY A 1143 27.83 -1.74 -33.59
CA GLY A 1143 28.53 -2.83 -32.90
C GLY A 1143 28.03 -3.12 -31.47
N LEU A 1144 27.13 -2.30 -30.93
CA LEU A 1144 26.71 -2.39 -29.53
C LEU A 1144 25.75 -3.57 -29.31
N THR A 1145 26.27 -4.69 -28.78
CA THR A 1145 25.54 -5.96 -28.63
C THR A 1145 24.20 -5.86 -27.88
N SER A 1146 24.06 -4.94 -26.93
CA SER A 1146 22.79 -4.66 -26.25
C SER A 1146 21.68 -4.12 -27.17
N LEU A 1147 22.00 -3.51 -28.32
CA LEU A 1147 21.00 -3.11 -29.33
C LEU A 1147 20.49 -4.29 -30.16
N ASN A 1148 21.23 -5.41 -30.22
CA ASN A 1148 20.76 -6.62 -30.89
C ASN A 1148 19.71 -7.36 -30.05
N ARG A 1149 19.74 -7.22 -28.71
CA ARG A 1149 18.70 -7.66 -27.75
C ARG A 1149 17.38 -6.84 -27.83
N ARG A 1150 17.05 -6.32 -29.01
CA ARG A 1150 15.83 -5.56 -29.31
C ARG A 1150 14.76 -6.40 -30.02
N GLN A 1151 15.19 -7.48 -30.69
CA GLN A 1151 14.32 -8.37 -31.47
C GLN A 1151 13.98 -9.68 -30.75
N ALA A 1152 14.66 -9.96 -29.64
CA ALA A 1152 14.27 -10.93 -28.62
C ALA A 1152 13.57 -10.18 -27.47
#